data_AF-A0A6G0UIH5-F1
#
_entry.id   AF-A0A6G0UIH5-F1
#
_cell.length_a   1.000
_cell.length_b   1.000
_cell.length_c   1.000
_cell.angle_alpha   90.00
_cell.angle_beta   90.00
_cell.angle_gamma   90.00
#
_symmetry.space_group_name_H-M   'P 1'
#
loop_
_entity.id
_entity.type
_entity.pdbx_description
1 polymer ?
#
loop_
_entity_poly.entity_id
_entity_poly.type
_entity_poly.pdbx_seq_one_letter_code
_entity_poly.pdbx_strand_id
1 'polypeptide(L)'
;MLRNFLIKLLLFLIFFDLTGSQCPYKHGKDPSGEPNPHVHHQHEANPPGTEPEESFIQTTFIHLDKNDADLKFTQDVIDLINILRQRLKTHAKLTIDNENIDCTDGGFTQCRDYPLKESYHFLIIEDSSHGAAVYSLDRKHNTNSGKTELALLDALSRHSSHPLMAYASEGTEKEVGFVREVTTRELAKFTRQNQAESKKHAASSIFTRSPTELDLLNEKILEFRDIEVPEITENDALKSLAGSELNDLLENEEKFIFVMFWTKVSPISLHALKLWKDAAEKLKEKDTVILGAVACHDNIDVCKAFAISHHEKNTIFAYKNAQKLTAQFNIRDSDFYVEWVQMVAAGILNKIDPSEVKKVRQGYLSFLSELGQRKAVTVGHFQSEGGEEFKGFQKVAAILQGRYHFVYTINKNSGATITTFRPLEKMKRLDYSGNFDIPSLVKHITQGSNPSIMDFGKGFTSDIVYYNPKDLVLLVHDEDKDRFSQFEEIASKAENNINFMFGQIDRSNSLNIDKFISVLGLDSKSIPFLCLFSQRQARCFPNLKEIKNEILSEEKQQDEAIVVEISSKKPHPLKFIQLEHINEIFGKQEIELLPDPILTKIPPHHGHGHYGSQNFEENPNPVAGGCPMMAHMNSHLRDEL
;
A
#
# COMPACT_ATOMS: atom_id res chain seq x y z
N MET A 1 58.43 -24.38 2.54
CA MET A 1 58.37 -23.99 1.12
C MET A 1 57.01 -24.27 0.46
N LEU A 2 56.24 -25.31 0.86
CA LEU A 2 54.91 -25.58 0.29
C LEU A 2 53.79 -24.56 0.64
N ARG A 3 53.91 -23.82 1.75
CA ARG A 3 52.83 -22.94 2.25
C ARG A 3 52.71 -21.61 1.50
N ASN A 4 53.79 -21.12 0.89
CA ASN A 4 53.79 -19.93 0.02
C ASN A 4 53.35 -20.24 -1.42
N PHE A 5 53.35 -21.52 -1.83
CA PHE A 5 52.88 -21.93 -3.14
C PHE A 5 51.34 -22.03 -3.18
N LEU A 6 50.72 -22.48 -2.08
CA LEU A 6 49.25 -22.57 -1.98
C LEU A 6 48.56 -21.20 -1.92
N ILE A 7 49.17 -20.20 -1.27
CA ILE A 7 48.61 -18.85 -1.19
C ILE A 7 48.73 -18.10 -2.53
N LYS A 8 49.79 -18.37 -3.31
CA LYS A 8 49.91 -17.84 -4.68
C LYS A 8 48.95 -18.54 -5.66
N LEU A 9 48.67 -19.82 -5.48
CA LEU A 9 47.68 -20.55 -6.29
C LEU A 9 46.23 -20.10 -6.00
N LEU A 10 45.92 -19.78 -4.73
CA LEU A 10 44.60 -19.27 -4.35
C LEU A 10 44.36 -17.82 -4.82
N LEU A 11 45.40 -16.98 -4.86
CA LEU A 11 45.32 -15.62 -5.42
C LEU A 11 45.29 -15.60 -6.96
N PHE A 12 45.79 -16.65 -7.63
CA PHE A 12 45.71 -16.77 -9.09
C PHE A 12 44.34 -17.25 -9.58
N LEU A 13 43.59 -17.99 -8.75
CA LEU A 13 42.26 -18.50 -9.09
C LEU A 13 41.11 -17.50 -8.82
N ILE A 14 41.38 -16.39 -8.12
CA ILE A 14 40.38 -15.32 -7.88
C ILE A 14 40.41 -14.24 -8.99
N PHE A 15 41.35 -14.33 -9.94
CA PHE A 15 41.49 -13.35 -11.04
C PHE A 15 40.87 -13.78 -12.38
N PHE A 16 40.20 -14.94 -12.48
CA PHE A 16 39.67 -15.45 -13.76
C PHE A 16 38.14 -15.56 -13.89
N ASP A 17 37.35 -15.10 -12.91
CA ASP A 17 35.87 -15.06 -13.03
C ASP A 17 35.30 -13.65 -13.35
N LEU A 18 36.11 -12.78 -13.95
CA LEU A 18 35.72 -11.46 -14.46
C LEU A 18 35.88 -11.39 -15.98
N THR A 19 35.30 -12.34 -16.71
CA THR A 19 35.07 -12.21 -18.16
C THR A 19 33.73 -12.81 -18.54
N GLY A 20 32.67 -12.14 -18.13
CA GLY A 20 31.30 -12.35 -18.61
C GLY A 20 30.79 -11.16 -19.40
N SER A 21 31.67 -10.49 -20.17
CA SER A 21 31.29 -9.46 -21.14
C SER A 21 31.34 -10.08 -22.54
N GLN A 22 30.22 -10.59 -23.04
CA GLN A 22 30.11 -10.97 -24.45
C GLN A 22 29.76 -9.74 -25.28
N CYS A 23 30.72 -9.27 -26.08
CA CYS A 23 30.47 -8.41 -27.25
C CYS A 23 30.33 -9.32 -28.47
N PRO A 24 29.30 -9.19 -29.33
CA PRO A 24 29.31 -9.80 -30.65
C PRO A 24 29.78 -8.75 -31.68
N TYR A 25 31.06 -8.76 -32.01
CA TYR A 25 31.54 -8.18 -33.27
C TYR A 25 32.42 -9.22 -33.97
N LYS A 26 31.82 -10.02 -34.87
CA LYS A 26 32.54 -10.94 -35.75
C LYS A 26 32.76 -10.26 -37.09
N HIS A 27 33.95 -9.72 -37.31
CA HIS A 27 34.47 -9.50 -38.65
C HIS A 27 34.80 -10.85 -39.28
N GLY A 28 34.07 -11.22 -40.33
CA GLY A 28 34.41 -12.36 -41.18
C GLY A 28 35.69 -12.08 -41.95
N LYS A 29 36.72 -12.91 -41.74
CA LYS A 29 37.79 -13.16 -42.71
C LYS A 29 37.87 -14.66 -42.87
N ASP A 30 37.47 -15.16 -44.04
CA ASP A 30 37.74 -16.52 -44.46
C ASP A 30 39.14 -16.57 -45.11
N PRO A 31 40.01 -17.52 -44.72
CA PRO A 31 41.29 -17.77 -45.38
C PRO A 31 41.17 -19.00 -46.27
N SER A 32 40.70 -18.83 -47.50
CA SER A 32 40.97 -19.78 -48.59
C SER A 32 41.01 -19.02 -49.92
N GLY A 33 42.20 -18.92 -50.47
CA GLY A 33 42.42 -18.29 -51.76
C GLY A 33 41.98 -19.21 -52.89
N GLU A 34 41.10 -18.71 -53.76
CA GLU A 34 41.27 -18.71 -55.21
C GLU A 34 40.29 -17.72 -55.87
N PRO A 35 40.67 -17.06 -56.98
CA PRO A 35 40.01 -15.86 -57.47
C PRO A 35 38.91 -16.19 -58.49
N ASN A 36 37.72 -15.60 -58.33
CA ASN A 36 36.73 -15.58 -59.41
C ASN A 36 36.56 -14.13 -59.93
N PRO A 37 36.90 -13.84 -61.20
CA PRO A 37 37.04 -12.48 -61.70
C PRO A 37 35.73 -11.99 -62.31
N HIS A 38 34.87 -11.35 -61.53
CA HIS A 38 33.92 -10.36 -62.05
C HIS A 38 33.64 -9.30 -60.98
N VAL A 39 34.48 -8.27 -60.96
CA VAL A 39 34.13 -6.98 -60.41
C VAL A 39 33.31 -6.25 -61.47
N HIS A 40 32.06 -5.94 -61.16
CA HIS A 40 31.49 -4.65 -61.54
C HIS A 40 30.58 -4.16 -60.42
N HIS A 41 30.90 -2.96 -59.95
CA HIS A 41 30.09 -2.13 -59.07
C HIS A 41 28.62 -2.13 -59.50
N GLN A 42 27.74 -2.56 -58.59
CA GLN A 42 26.36 -2.09 -58.56
C GLN A 42 26.02 -1.74 -57.11
N HIS A 43 25.62 -0.48 -56.92
CA HIS A 43 24.75 -0.08 -55.84
C HIS A 43 23.48 -0.95 -55.93
N GLU A 44 23.38 -2.00 -55.11
CA GLU A 44 22.09 -2.65 -54.88
C GLU A 44 21.35 -1.85 -53.82
N ALA A 45 20.34 -1.12 -54.30
CA ALA A 45 19.29 -0.57 -53.49
C ALA A 45 18.67 -1.69 -52.64
N ASN A 46 18.65 -1.52 -51.32
CA ASN A 46 17.87 -2.35 -50.42
C ASN A 46 16.38 -2.30 -50.86
N PRO A 47 15.66 -3.43 -50.86
CA PRO A 47 14.27 -3.48 -51.29
C PRO A 47 13.35 -2.65 -50.38
N PRO A 48 12.25 -2.08 -50.90
CA PRO A 48 11.32 -1.28 -50.11
C PRO A 48 10.38 -2.18 -49.29
N GLY A 49 10.21 -1.85 -48.00
CA GLY A 49 8.95 -2.03 -47.28
C GLY A 49 8.65 -3.41 -46.68
N THR A 50 9.26 -3.72 -45.54
CA THR A 50 8.45 -4.11 -44.39
C THR A 50 8.49 -2.94 -43.44
N GLU A 51 7.42 -2.15 -43.42
CA GLU A 51 7.26 -1.16 -42.36
C GLU A 51 7.38 -1.89 -41.01
N PRO A 52 8.10 -1.35 -40.02
CA PRO A 52 8.17 -1.99 -38.71
C PRO A 52 6.74 -2.20 -38.18
N GLU A 53 6.46 -3.37 -37.62
CA GLU A 53 5.18 -3.60 -36.95
C GLU A 53 5.02 -2.58 -35.83
N GLU A 54 3.83 -1.99 -35.72
CA GLU A 54 3.53 -1.07 -34.63
C GLU A 54 3.76 -1.79 -33.30
N SER A 55 4.64 -1.23 -32.49
CA SER A 55 5.01 -1.78 -31.20
C SER A 55 4.78 -0.74 -30.11
N PHE A 56 4.54 -1.23 -28.91
CA PHE A 56 4.27 -0.43 -27.74
C PHE A 56 5.18 -0.86 -26.61
N ILE A 57 5.83 0.11 -25.95
CA ILE A 57 6.64 -0.11 -24.77
C ILE A 57 6.19 0.88 -23.69
N GLN A 58 5.86 0.37 -22.52
CA GLN A 58 5.60 1.19 -21.35
C GLN A 58 6.87 1.32 -20.52
N THR A 59 7.13 2.54 -20.07
CA THR A 59 8.33 2.91 -19.32
C THR A 59 7.98 3.77 -18.13
N THR A 60 8.75 3.63 -17.06
CA THR A 60 8.68 4.50 -15.89
C THR A 60 10.09 4.95 -15.54
N PHE A 61 10.37 6.24 -15.67
CA PHE A 61 11.61 6.83 -15.20
C PHE A 61 11.44 7.26 -13.74
N ILE A 62 12.07 6.52 -12.82
CA ILE A 62 12.01 6.78 -11.38
C ILE A 62 13.36 7.28 -10.88
N HIS A 63 13.35 8.40 -10.15
CA HIS A 63 14.58 9.04 -9.70
C HIS A 63 14.48 9.58 -8.27
N LEU A 64 15.62 9.66 -7.60
CA LEU A 64 15.77 10.33 -6.31
C LEU A 64 17.00 11.21 -6.38
N ASP A 65 16.78 12.52 -6.36
CA ASP A 65 17.83 13.52 -6.49
C ASP A 65 18.31 13.96 -5.11
N LYS A 66 19.63 14.05 -4.92
CA LYS A 66 20.22 14.51 -3.64
C LYS A 66 20.89 15.87 -3.73
N ASN A 67 21.12 16.37 -4.93
CA ASN A 67 21.78 17.64 -5.20
C ASN A 67 21.40 18.15 -6.60
N ASP A 68 21.75 19.42 -6.88
CA ASP A 68 21.44 20.09 -8.15
C ASP A 68 22.00 19.37 -9.38
N ALA A 69 23.09 18.62 -9.25
CA ALA A 69 23.68 17.88 -10.37
C ALA A 69 22.87 16.62 -10.72
N ASP A 70 22.22 16.01 -9.72
CA ASP A 70 21.29 14.90 -9.94
C ASP A 70 20.00 15.42 -10.58
N LEU A 71 19.45 16.52 -10.07
CA LEU A 71 18.28 17.19 -10.64
C LEU A 71 18.49 17.60 -12.11
N LYS A 72 19.66 18.15 -12.43
CA LYS A 72 20.01 18.51 -13.81
C LYS A 72 20.04 17.28 -14.73
N PHE A 73 20.64 16.18 -14.26
CA PHE A 73 20.71 14.94 -15.04
C PHE A 73 19.33 14.31 -15.23
N THR A 74 18.47 14.35 -14.20
CA THR A 74 17.05 13.97 -14.29
C THR A 74 16.36 14.75 -15.40
N GLN A 75 16.52 16.07 -15.45
CA GLN A 75 15.91 16.89 -16.50
C GLN A 75 16.44 16.51 -17.89
N ASP A 76 17.75 16.31 -18.03
CA ASP A 76 18.37 15.88 -19.29
C ASP A 76 17.80 14.52 -19.76
N VAL A 77 17.58 13.57 -18.85
CA VAL A 77 16.98 12.27 -19.16
C VAL A 77 15.51 12.41 -19.58
N ILE A 78 14.70 13.19 -18.85
CA ILE A 78 13.29 13.43 -19.18
C ILE A 78 13.15 14.07 -20.57
N ASP A 79 13.96 15.09 -20.86
CA ASP A 79 13.96 15.77 -22.15
C ASP A 79 14.33 14.80 -23.29
N LEU A 80 15.35 13.96 -23.08
CA LEU A 80 15.76 12.94 -24.05
C LEU A 80 14.70 11.88 -24.28
N ILE A 81 14.02 11.40 -23.23
CA ILE A 81 12.91 10.46 -23.37
C ILE A 81 11.82 11.09 -24.24
N ASN A 82 11.44 12.35 -23.99
CA ASN A 82 10.43 13.05 -24.79
C ASN A 82 10.83 13.19 -26.27
N ILE A 83 12.10 13.47 -26.54
CA ILE A 83 12.65 13.52 -27.92
C ILE A 83 12.57 12.13 -28.57
N LEU A 84 13.03 11.09 -27.86
CA LEU A 84 13.04 9.72 -28.35
C LEU A 84 11.63 9.18 -28.61
N ARG A 85 10.65 9.51 -27.76
CA ARG A 85 9.23 9.16 -27.96
C ARG A 85 8.72 9.62 -29.32
N GLN A 86 8.97 10.89 -29.66
CA GLN A 86 8.52 11.45 -30.95
C GLN A 86 9.27 10.84 -32.13
N ARG A 87 10.59 10.67 -31.98
CA ARG A 87 11.44 10.12 -33.04
C ARG A 87 11.11 8.65 -33.34
N LEU A 88 11.02 7.82 -32.31
CA LEU A 88 10.75 6.38 -32.46
C LEU A 88 9.32 6.13 -32.94
N LYS A 89 8.36 6.97 -32.54
CA LYS A 89 7.00 6.92 -33.11
C LYS A 89 7.01 7.20 -34.61
N THR A 90 7.78 8.19 -35.06
CA THR A 90 7.81 8.63 -36.45
C THR A 90 8.62 7.70 -37.35
N HIS A 91 9.78 7.23 -36.88
CA HIS A 91 10.76 6.52 -37.70
C HIS A 91 10.81 5.01 -37.44
N ALA A 92 10.45 4.56 -36.23
CA ALA A 92 10.50 3.15 -35.83
C ALA A 92 9.11 2.53 -35.62
N LYS A 93 8.01 3.30 -35.79
CA LYS A 93 6.64 2.90 -35.47
C LYS A 93 6.48 2.32 -34.04
N LEU A 94 7.33 2.78 -33.13
CA LEU A 94 7.33 2.38 -31.73
C LEU A 94 6.73 3.51 -30.89
N THR A 95 5.61 3.21 -30.23
CA THR A 95 5.03 4.11 -29.23
C THR A 95 5.64 3.80 -27.88
N ILE A 96 6.27 4.79 -27.28
CA ILE A 96 6.73 4.72 -25.88
C ILE A 96 5.77 5.54 -25.04
N ASP A 97 5.15 4.88 -24.07
CA ASP A 97 4.49 5.55 -22.97
C ASP A 97 5.42 5.67 -21.78
N ASN A 98 5.56 6.87 -21.22
CA ASN A 98 6.53 7.13 -20.17
C ASN A 98 5.91 7.92 -19.03
N GLU A 99 6.00 7.34 -17.84
CA GLU A 99 5.73 7.97 -16.56
C GLU A 99 7.04 8.47 -15.93
N ASN A 100 7.04 9.64 -15.30
CA ASN A 100 8.17 10.14 -14.52
C ASN A 100 7.79 10.17 -13.04
N ILE A 101 8.53 9.45 -12.20
CA ILE A 101 8.30 9.34 -10.76
C ILE A 101 9.45 10.01 -10.01
N ASP A 102 9.15 11.12 -9.37
CA ASP A 102 10.08 11.82 -8.48
C ASP A 102 9.97 11.31 -7.04
N CYS A 103 11.03 10.66 -6.58
CA CYS A 103 11.18 10.13 -5.22
C CYS A 103 11.98 11.04 -4.30
N THR A 104 12.40 12.22 -4.76
CA THR A 104 13.14 13.22 -3.96
C THR A 104 12.29 13.70 -2.79
N ASP A 105 11.02 13.99 -3.05
CA ASP A 105 10.03 14.43 -2.06
C ASP A 105 9.17 13.27 -1.51
N GLY A 106 9.47 12.04 -1.93
CA GLY A 106 8.91 10.81 -1.38
C GLY A 106 7.44 10.54 -1.69
N GLY A 107 6.90 10.96 -2.83
CA GLY A 107 5.44 10.90 -3.10
C GLY A 107 4.85 9.52 -3.41
N PHE A 108 5.61 8.64 -4.08
CA PHE A 108 5.07 7.42 -4.68
C PHE A 108 5.43 6.16 -3.88
N THR A 109 4.52 5.18 -3.85
CA THR A 109 4.73 3.94 -3.06
C THR A 109 5.92 3.14 -3.58
N GLN A 110 6.15 3.20 -4.90
CA GLN A 110 7.23 2.52 -5.63
C GLN A 110 8.63 3.00 -5.21
N CYS A 111 8.75 4.24 -4.71
CA CYS A 111 10.01 4.78 -4.21
C CYS A 111 10.62 3.94 -3.07
N ARG A 112 9.79 3.16 -2.36
CA ARG A 112 10.21 2.33 -1.22
C ARG A 112 10.93 1.05 -1.62
N ASP A 113 10.85 0.66 -2.89
CA ASP A 113 11.51 -0.53 -3.42
C ASP A 113 12.98 -0.27 -3.81
N TYR A 114 13.40 0.99 -3.81
CA TYR A 114 14.72 1.47 -4.24
C TYR A 114 15.51 2.12 -3.08
N PRO A 115 16.82 2.41 -3.24
CA PRO A 115 17.65 2.96 -2.17
C PRO A 115 17.11 4.29 -1.59
N LEU A 116 16.84 4.34 -0.29
CA LEU A 116 16.25 5.55 0.34
C LEU A 116 17.26 6.70 0.56
N LYS A 117 18.56 6.36 0.64
CA LYS A 117 19.62 7.29 1.08
C LYS A 117 20.52 7.78 -0.05
N GLU A 118 20.71 6.95 -1.07
CA GLU A 118 21.58 7.25 -2.19
C GLU A 118 20.75 7.79 -3.36
N SER A 119 21.31 8.72 -4.13
CA SER A 119 20.69 9.18 -5.37
C SER A 119 20.59 8.02 -6.36
N TYR A 120 19.49 7.96 -7.12
CA TYR A 120 19.34 6.97 -8.17
C TYR A 120 18.52 7.51 -9.35
N HIS A 121 18.75 6.93 -10.52
CA HIS A 121 18.03 7.20 -11.77
C HIS A 121 17.81 5.85 -12.44
N PHE A 122 16.57 5.36 -12.38
CA PHE A 122 16.20 4.07 -12.95
C PHE A 122 15.16 4.24 -14.06
N LEU A 123 15.36 3.53 -15.17
CA LEU A 123 14.37 3.35 -16.21
C LEU A 123 13.78 1.95 -16.06
N ILE A 124 12.51 1.88 -15.70
CA ILE A 124 11.73 0.64 -15.67
C ILE A 124 11.12 0.47 -17.05
N ILE A 125 11.26 -0.71 -17.64
CA ILE A 125 10.64 -1.05 -18.92
C ILE A 125 9.75 -2.27 -18.69
N GLU A 126 8.48 -2.15 -19.03
CA GLU A 126 7.50 -3.22 -18.91
C GLU A 126 7.43 -4.02 -20.21
N ASP A 127 7.77 -5.31 -20.13
CA ASP A 127 7.67 -6.24 -21.24
C ASP A 127 6.65 -7.33 -20.90
N SER A 128 5.62 -7.44 -21.74
CA SER A 128 4.56 -8.46 -21.62
C SER A 128 5.08 -9.90 -21.68
N SER A 129 6.27 -10.11 -22.24
CA SER A 129 6.90 -11.43 -22.39
C SER A 129 7.93 -11.78 -21.30
N HIS A 130 8.62 -10.79 -20.72
CA HIS A 130 9.69 -11.01 -19.73
C HIS A 130 9.41 -10.41 -18.33
N GLY A 131 8.35 -9.61 -18.18
CA GLY A 131 8.04 -8.82 -16.98
C GLY A 131 8.82 -7.50 -16.93
N ALA A 132 8.60 -6.70 -15.88
CA ALA A 132 9.29 -5.43 -15.72
C ALA A 132 10.81 -5.60 -15.49
N ALA A 133 11.62 -4.92 -16.29
CA ALA A 133 13.07 -4.84 -16.15
C ALA A 133 13.47 -3.45 -15.66
N VAL A 134 14.37 -3.39 -14.68
CA VAL A 134 14.86 -2.12 -14.12
C VAL A 134 16.27 -1.85 -14.64
N TYR A 135 16.48 -0.71 -15.27
CA TYR A 135 17.77 -0.27 -15.80
C TYR A 135 18.32 0.91 -15.02
N SER A 136 19.59 0.85 -14.64
CA SER A 136 20.31 1.96 -14.01
C SER A 136 20.94 2.86 -15.05
N LEU A 137 20.61 4.15 -14.96
CA LEU A 137 21.19 5.24 -15.74
C LEU A 137 22.16 6.01 -14.84
N ASP A 138 23.42 5.55 -14.76
CA ASP A 138 24.39 6.19 -13.87
C ASP A 138 24.92 7.50 -14.48
N ARG A 139 24.61 8.63 -13.83
CA ARG A 139 25.10 9.97 -14.18
C ARG A 139 26.62 10.03 -14.33
N LYS A 140 27.39 9.25 -13.56
CA LYS A 140 28.87 9.24 -13.63
C LYS A 140 29.38 8.69 -14.95
N HIS A 141 28.59 7.84 -15.60
CA HIS A 141 28.96 7.20 -16.87
C HIS A 141 28.25 7.84 -18.07
N ASN A 142 27.08 8.44 -17.86
CA ASN A 142 26.29 9.17 -18.86
C ASN A 142 26.49 10.69 -18.71
N THR A 143 27.70 11.15 -19.02
CA THR A 143 28.15 12.52 -18.71
C THR A 143 27.63 13.61 -19.65
N ASN A 144 26.97 13.24 -20.75
CA ASN A 144 26.43 14.15 -21.76
C ASN A 144 25.16 13.54 -22.38
N SER A 145 24.43 14.36 -23.14
CA SER A 145 23.15 13.95 -23.73
C SER A 145 23.27 12.80 -24.73
N GLY A 146 24.33 12.72 -25.53
CA GLY A 146 24.50 11.65 -26.52
C GLY A 146 24.73 10.28 -25.88
N LYS A 147 25.54 10.20 -24.80
CA LYS A 147 25.71 8.96 -24.04
C LYS A 147 24.41 8.56 -23.35
N THR A 148 23.69 9.51 -22.75
CA THR A 148 22.38 9.24 -22.14
C THR A 148 21.38 8.74 -23.18
N GLU A 149 21.33 9.36 -24.36
CA GLU A 149 20.49 8.93 -25.46
C GLU A 149 20.78 7.49 -25.88
N LEU A 150 22.05 7.14 -26.09
CA LEU A 150 22.44 5.78 -26.44
C LEU A 150 22.17 4.77 -25.32
N ALA A 151 22.29 5.17 -24.06
CA ALA A 151 21.95 4.34 -22.91
C ALA A 151 20.45 4.03 -22.89
N LEU A 152 19.60 5.02 -23.17
CA LEU A 152 18.14 4.84 -23.30
C LEU A 152 17.79 3.95 -24.48
N LEU A 153 18.38 4.21 -25.66
CA LEU A 153 18.17 3.39 -26.86
C LEU A 153 18.63 1.95 -26.68
N ASP A 154 19.74 1.70 -25.98
CA ASP A 154 20.20 0.34 -25.68
C ASP A 154 19.22 -0.39 -24.75
N ALA A 155 18.71 0.29 -23.71
CA ALA A 155 17.70 -0.30 -22.83
C ALA A 155 16.41 -0.63 -23.61
N LEU A 156 15.88 0.32 -24.39
CA LEU A 156 14.67 0.14 -25.18
C LEU A 156 14.85 -0.93 -26.27
N SER A 157 16.04 -1.05 -26.87
CA SER A 157 16.35 -2.07 -27.88
C SER A 157 16.21 -3.50 -27.36
N ARG A 158 16.43 -3.72 -26.06
CA ARG A 158 16.30 -5.04 -25.42
C ARG A 158 14.85 -5.50 -25.30
N HIS A 159 13.91 -4.56 -25.39
CA HIS A 159 12.46 -4.77 -25.26
C HIS A 159 11.70 -4.45 -26.56
N SER A 160 12.42 -4.24 -27.66
CA SER A 160 11.84 -4.00 -28.98
C SER A 160 12.14 -5.18 -29.91
N SER A 161 11.27 -5.38 -30.91
CA SER A 161 11.47 -6.41 -31.93
C SER A 161 12.70 -6.16 -32.82
N HIS A 162 13.23 -4.93 -32.84
CA HIS A 162 14.38 -4.55 -33.64
C HIS A 162 15.32 -3.60 -32.86
N PRO A 163 16.63 -3.57 -33.18
CA PRO A 163 17.56 -2.66 -32.52
C PRO A 163 17.22 -1.19 -32.80
N LEU A 164 17.07 -0.40 -31.74
CA LEU A 164 16.70 1.01 -31.82
C LEU A 164 17.93 1.95 -31.90
N MET A 165 19.13 1.40 -31.77
CA MET A 165 20.39 2.17 -31.85
C MET A 165 20.56 2.92 -33.17
N ALA A 166 19.92 2.46 -34.27
CA ALA A 166 19.94 3.12 -35.57
C ALA A 166 19.14 4.44 -35.61
N TYR A 167 18.35 4.75 -34.57
CA TYR A 167 17.57 5.98 -34.45
C TYR A 167 18.22 7.03 -33.53
N ALA A 168 19.49 6.83 -33.18
CA ALA A 168 20.29 7.81 -32.44
C ALA A 168 20.38 9.16 -33.21
N SER A 169 20.61 10.25 -32.48
CA SER A 169 20.76 11.57 -33.10
C SER A 169 22.01 11.61 -33.98
N GLU A 170 21.98 12.46 -35.00
CA GLU A 170 23.14 12.66 -35.86
C GLU A 170 24.35 13.12 -35.02
N GLY A 171 25.45 12.38 -35.11
CA GLY A 171 26.66 12.64 -34.34
C GLY A 171 26.76 11.93 -32.97
N THR A 172 25.67 11.36 -32.44
CA THR A 172 25.73 10.60 -31.18
C THR A 172 26.07 9.13 -31.37
N GLU A 173 25.98 8.61 -32.60
CA GLU A 173 26.34 7.22 -32.99
C GLU A 173 27.77 6.78 -32.59
N LYS A 174 28.69 7.74 -32.38
CA LYS A 174 30.08 7.47 -32.00
C LYS A 174 30.30 7.45 -30.49
N GLU A 175 29.30 7.84 -29.71
CA GLU A 175 29.38 7.81 -28.25
C GLU A 175 29.06 6.40 -27.73
N VAL A 176 29.29 6.18 -26.44
CA VAL A 176 28.93 4.92 -25.76
C VAL A 176 28.18 5.28 -24.50
N GLY A 177 26.87 5.02 -24.52
CA GLY A 177 26.00 5.11 -23.35
C GLY A 177 26.23 3.95 -22.40
N PHE A 178 26.09 4.21 -21.11
CA PHE A 178 26.16 3.16 -20.09
C PHE A 178 24.76 2.92 -19.53
N VAL A 179 24.24 1.73 -19.77
CA VAL A 179 23.02 1.25 -19.14
C VAL A 179 23.23 -0.17 -18.64
N ARG A 180 22.70 -0.46 -17.45
CA ARG A 180 22.84 -1.77 -16.83
C ARG A 180 21.54 -2.19 -16.20
N GLU A 181 21.12 -3.40 -16.48
CA GLU A 181 19.99 -4.02 -15.80
C GLU A 181 20.34 -4.27 -14.32
N VAL A 182 19.46 -3.83 -13.43
CA VAL A 182 19.54 -4.05 -11.99
C VAL A 182 19.10 -5.49 -11.74
N THR A 183 19.99 -6.28 -11.13
CA THR A 183 19.70 -7.70 -10.94
C THR A 183 18.65 -7.91 -9.85
N THR A 184 17.91 -9.02 -9.93
CA THR A 184 16.96 -9.43 -8.88
C THR A 184 17.62 -9.54 -7.49
N ARG A 185 18.92 -9.87 -7.43
CA ARG A 185 19.69 -9.89 -6.17
C ARG A 185 19.92 -8.50 -5.59
N GLU A 186 20.15 -7.50 -6.45
CA GLU A 186 20.31 -6.10 -6.04
C GLU A 186 18.98 -5.49 -5.59
N LEU A 187 17.90 -5.72 -6.35
CA LEU A 187 16.55 -5.32 -5.94
C LEU A 187 16.20 -5.91 -4.56
N ALA A 188 16.40 -7.22 -4.37
CA ALA A 188 16.20 -7.87 -3.08
C ALA A 188 17.11 -7.31 -1.97
N LYS A 189 18.32 -6.82 -2.32
CA LYS A 189 19.23 -6.17 -1.36
C LYS A 189 18.70 -4.81 -0.95
N PHE A 190 18.19 -3.99 -1.88
CA PHE A 190 17.57 -2.69 -1.55
C PHE A 190 16.37 -2.89 -0.63
N THR A 191 15.49 -3.83 -0.96
CA THR A 191 14.36 -4.19 -0.10
C THR A 191 14.84 -4.60 1.30
N ARG A 192 15.87 -5.45 1.41
CA ARG A 192 16.42 -5.88 2.71
C ARG A 192 17.09 -4.74 3.49
N GLN A 193 17.77 -3.83 2.81
CA GLN A 193 18.42 -2.67 3.44
C GLN A 193 17.38 -1.70 3.97
N ASN A 194 16.38 -1.37 3.14
CA ASN A 194 15.23 -0.56 3.54
C ASN A 194 14.51 -1.22 4.74
N GLN A 195 14.34 -2.54 4.71
CA GLN A 195 13.81 -3.32 5.85
C GLN A 195 14.71 -3.30 7.10
N ALA A 196 16.04 -3.27 6.97
CA ALA A 196 16.95 -3.26 8.12
C ALA A 196 16.98 -1.89 8.81
N GLU A 197 16.95 -0.80 8.02
CA GLU A 197 16.76 0.56 8.53
C GLU A 197 15.40 0.69 9.21
N SER A 198 14.39 0.07 8.62
CA SER A 198 13.05 -0.03 9.17
C SER A 198 13.02 -0.76 10.53
N LYS A 199 13.75 -1.87 10.65
CA LYS A 199 13.82 -2.69 11.87
C LYS A 199 14.50 -2.00 13.05
N LYS A 200 15.43 -1.07 12.83
CA LYS A 200 16.03 -0.25 13.91
C LYS A 200 14.98 0.59 14.66
N HIS A 201 13.84 0.87 14.04
CA HIS A 201 12.71 1.61 14.62
C HIS A 201 11.53 0.71 15.03
N ALA A 202 11.56 -0.60 14.77
CA ALA A 202 10.40 -1.50 14.84
C ALA A 202 10.28 -2.35 16.12
N ALA A 203 11.06 -2.08 17.17
CA ALA A 203 11.15 -2.97 18.34
C ALA A 203 9.85 -3.11 19.17
N SER A 204 8.73 -2.47 18.80
CA SER A 204 7.45 -2.61 19.53
C SER A 204 6.19 -2.35 18.71
N SER A 205 6.13 -2.66 17.41
CA SER A 205 4.90 -2.42 16.65
C SER A 205 3.79 -3.39 17.06
N ILE A 206 2.88 -2.93 17.92
CA ILE A 206 1.64 -3.64 18.24
C ILE A 206 0.74 -3.58 17.00
N PHE A 207 0.13 -4.70 16.61
CA PHE A 207 -0.90 -4.71 15.57
C PHE A 207 -2.09 -3.85 16.03
N THR A 208 -2.43 -2.79 15.29
CA THR A 208 -3.44 -1.81 15.70
C THR A 208 -4.64 -1.70 14.76
N ARG A 209 -4.75 -2.53 13.72
CA ARG A 209 -5.93 -2.50 12.82
C ARG A 209 -7.18 -2.86 13.62
N SER A 210 -8.19 -2.02 13.51
CA SER A 210 -9.49 -2.25 14.15
C SER A 210 -10.40 -3.14 13.29
N PRO A 211 -11.51 -3.64 13.86
CA PRO A 211 -12.51 -4.39 13.09
C PRO A 211 -13.17 -3.61 11.93
N THR A 212 -13.05 -2.27 11.91
CA THR A 212 -13.55 -1.40 10.84
C THR A 212 -12.52 -1.17 9.74
N GLU A 213 -11.29 -1.63 9.93
CA GLU A 213 -10.16 -1.47 9.01
C GLU A 213 -9.68 -2.84 8.48
N LEU A 214 -10.60 -3.81 8.36
CA LEU A 214 -10.27 -5.16 7.89
C LEU A 214 -10.44 -5.31 6.37
N ASP A 215 -11.10 -4.35 5.74
CA ASP A 215 -11.52 -4.34 4.34
C ASP A 215 -11.13 -3.03 3.63
N LEU A 216 -9.97 -2.43 3.95
CA LEU A 216 -9.51 -1.20 3.29
C LEU A 216 -9.19 -1.41 1.81
N LEU A 217 -9.30 -0.34 1.01
CA LEU A 217 -8.93 -0.36 -0.40
C LEU A 217 -7.42 -0.52 -0.57
N ASN A 218 -7.04 -1.24 -1.63
CA ASN A 218 -5.65 -1.34 -2.02
C ASN A 218 -5.24 -0.09 -2.80
N GLU A 219 -4.51 0.81 -2.14
CA GLU A 219 -4.02 2.06 -2.74
C GLU A 219 -3.20 1.85 -4.02
N LYS A 220 -2.45 0.73 -4.13
CA LYS A 220 -1.71 0.41 -5.36
C LYS A 220 -2.62 0.18 -6.55
N ILE A 221 -3.84 -0.31 -6.32
CA ILE A 221 -4.82 -0.50 -7.40
C ILE A 221 -5.43 0.86 -7.77
N LEU A 222 -5.68 1.74 -6.79
CA LEU A 222 -6.20 3.10 -7.02
C LEU A 222 -5.22 3.99 -7.79
N GLU A 223 -3.91 3.77 -7.63
CA GLU A 223 -2.86 4.53 -8.31
C GLU A 223 -2.94 4.43 -9.83
N PHE A 224 -3.39 3.29 -10.37
CA PHE A 224 -3.54 3.05 -11.81
C PHE A 224 -4.95 3.29 -12.34
N ARG A 225 -5.86 3.80 -11.50
CA ARG A 225 -7.23 4.08 -11.92
C ARG A 225 -7.37 5.52 -12.36
N ASP A 226 -8.13 5.67 -13.44
CA ASP A 226 -8.53 6.98 -13.89
C ASP A 226 -9.68 7.48 -13.01
N ILE A 227 -9.61 8.75 -12.67
CA ILE A 227 -10.68 9.42 -11.95
C ILE A 227 -10.74 10.88 -12.36
N GLU A 228 -11.95 11.34 -12.66
CA GLU A 228 -12.20 12.76 -12.87
C GLU A 228 -12.03 13.51 -11.56
N VAL A 229 -11.43 14.71 -11.64
CA VAL A 229 -11.22 15.55 -10.46
C VAL A 229 -12.57 15.90 -9.84
N PRO A 230 -12.86 15.47 -8.58
CA PRO A 230 -14.13 15.79 -7.96
C PRO A 230 -14.23 17.30 -7.69
N GLU A 231 -15.18 17.97 -8.34
CA GLU A 231 -15.45 19.39 -8.08
C GLU A 231 -16.17 19.57 -6.75
N ILE A 232 -15.76 20.57 -5.96
CA ILE A 232 -16.48 21.01 -4.76
C ILE A 232 -17.08 22.38 -5.05
N THR A 233 -18.40 22.45 -5.00
CA THR A 233 -19.21 23.65 -5.28
C THR A 233 -19.79 24.21 -3.97
N GLU A 234 -20.25 25.46 -4.00
CA GLU A 234 -20.84 26.12 -2.81
C GLU A 234 -22.10 25.42 -2.27
N ASN A 235 -22.78 24.61 -3.09
CA ASN A 235 -23.98 23.89 -2.71
C ASN A 235 -23.70 22.49 -2.13
N ASP A 236 -22.46 22.01 -2.19
CA ASP A 236 -22.10 20.70 -1.65
C ASP A 236 -22.04 20.76 -0.10
N ALA A 237 -22.36 19.65 0.56
CA ALA A 237 -22.21 19.53 2.01
C ALA A 237 -20.74 19.63 2.48
N LEU A 238 -19.80 19.29 1.60
CA LEU A 238 -18.37 19.42 1.85
C LEU A 238 -17.89 20.83 1.51
N LYS A 239 -17.34 21.56 2.49
CA LYS A 239 -16.84 22.92 2.26
C LYS A 239 -15.44 22.91 1.64
N SER A 240 -15.24 23.64 0.54
CA SER A 240 -13.89 23.99 0.09
C SER A 240 -13.36 25.09 1.02
N LEU A 241 -12.20 24.88 1.63
CA LEU A 241 -11.63 25.80 2.62
C LEU A 241 -10.31 26.39 2.13
N ALA A 242 -10.19 27.72 2.24
CA ALA A 242 -8.92 28.44 2.15
C ALA A 242 -8.27 28.63 3.54
N GLY A 243 -7.04 29.15 3.56
CA GLY A 243 -6.26 29.31 4.80
C GLY A 243 -6.92 30.17 5.88
N SER A 244 -7.46 31.33 5.52
CA SER A 244 -8.15 32.22 6.47
C SER A 244 -9.44 31.58 7.00
N GLU A 245 -10.23 30.97 6.12
CA GLU A 245 -11.48 30.31 6.47
C GLU A 245 -11.27 29.13 7.41
N LEU A 246 -10.23 28.32 7.16
CA LEU A 246 -9.87 27.22 8.04
C LEU A 246 -9.48 27.72 9.43
N ASN A 247 -8.67 28.78 9.53
CA ASN A 247 -8.29 29.33 10.83
C ASN A 247 -9.50 29.89 11.58
N ASP A 248 -10.35 30.66 10.89
CA ASP A 248 -11.56 31.23 11.49
C ASP A 248 -12.49 30.14 12.01
N LEU A 249 -12.65 29.04 11.26
CA LEU A 249 -13.40 27.87 11.72
C LEU A 249 -12.77 27.24 12.96
N LEU A 250 -11.45 26.98 12.94
CA LEU A 250 -10.77 26.31 14.06
C LEU A 250 -10.81 27.12 15.36
N GLU A 251 -10.78 28.45 15.28
CA GLU A 251 -10.75 29.35 16.42
C GLU A 251 -12.14 29.69 16.97
N ASN A 252 -13.14 29.83 16.09
CA ASN A 252 -14.45 30.39 16.48
C ASN A 252 -15.57 29.36 16.54
N GLU A 253 -15.41 28.15 15.99
CA GLU A 253 -16.45 27.11 16.04
C GLU A 253 -16.29 26.13 17.20
N GLU A 254 -17.39 25.87 17.89
CA GLU A 254 -17.46 24.88 18.98
C GLU A 254 -17.72 23.44 18.48
N LYS A 255 -18.10 23.32 17.19
CA LYS A 255 -18.39 22.04 16.52
C LYS A 255 -17.11 21.23 16.29
N PHE A 256 -17.27 19.93 16.03
CA PHE A 256 -16.15 19.13 15.54
C PHE A 256 -15.88 19.48 14.08
N ILE A 257 -14.62 19.74 13.73
CA ILE A 257 -14.23 20.14 12.38
C ILE A 257 -13.38 19.01 11.79
N PHE A 258 -13.77 18.50 10.64
CA PHE A 258 -13.07 17.43 9.93
C PHE A 258 -12.57 17.95 8.60
N VAL A 259 -11.26 17.94 8.37
CA VAL A 259 -10.64 18.57 7.21
C VAL A 259 -9.78 17.56 6.48
N MET A 260 -10.09 17.33 5.22
CA MET A 260 -9.24 16.57 4.31
C MET A 260 -8.25 17.52 3.62
N PHE A 261 -6.96 17.20 3.67
CA PHE A 261 -5.99 17.85 2.79
C PHE A 261 -5.81 16.97 1.55
N TRP A 262 -5.90 17.57 0.36
CA TRP A 262 -5.91 16.81 -0.89
C TRP A 262 -5.15 17.48 -2.03
N THR A 263 -4.86 16.71 -3.09
CA THR A 263 -4.15 17.18 -4.28
C THR A 263 -4.64 16.53 -5.56
N LYS A 264 -4.65 17.28 -6.66
CA LYS A 264 -5.07 16.77 -7.98
C LYS A 264 -4.03 15.91 -8.70
N VAL A 265 -2.79 15.86 -8.19
CA VAL A 265 -1.68 15.12 -8.83
C VAL A 265 -1.63 13.64 -8.40
N SER A 266 -2.47 13.21 -7.46
CA SER A 266 -2.48 11.84 -6.94
C SER A 266 -3.85 11.20 -7.17
N PRO A 267 -3.95 10.13 -7.98
CA PRO A 267 -5.21 9.40 -8.16
C PRO A 267 -5.79 8.92 -6.83
N ILE A 268 -4.96 8.45 -5.90
CA ILE A 268 -5.38 8.04 -4.55
C ILE A 268 -6.07 9.19 -3.80
N SER A 269 -5.49 10.39 -3.85
CA SER A 269 -6.07 11.60 -3.25
C SER A 269 -7.44 11.94 -3.84
N LEU A 270 -7.58 11.85 -5.17
CA LEU A 270 -8.84 12.11 -5.86
C LEU A 270 -9.92 11.08 -5.48
N HIS A 271 -9.59 9.79 -5.40
CA HIS A 271 -10.51 8.75 -4.95
C HIS A 271 -10.95 8.98 -3.50
N ALA A 272 -10.01 9.32 -2.61
CA ALA A 272 -10.32 9.65 -1.23
C ALA A 272 -11.23 10.89 -1.14
N LEU A 273 -10.99 11.93 -1.95
CA LEU A 273 -11.81 13.14 -2.00
C LEU A 273 -13.23 12.84 -2.46
N LYS A 274 -13.38 11.99 -3.50
CA LYS A 274 -14.69 11.56 -3.98
C LYS A 274 -15.49 10.88 -2.86
N LEU A 275 -14.87 9.93 -2.16
CA LEU A 275 -15.50 9.25 -1.02
C LEU A 275 -15.81 10.19 0.14
N TRP A 276 -14.93 11.16 0.40
CA TRP A 276 -15.15 12.16 1.45
C TRP A 276 -16.30 13.10 1.13
N LYS A 277 -16.43 13.51 -0.14
CA LYS A 277 -17.58 14.27 -0.64
C LYS A 277 -18.89 13.50 -0.45
N ASP A 278 -18.89 12.21 -0.81
CA ASP A 278 -20.07 11.34 -0.64
C ASP A 278 -20.41 11.13 0.85
N ALA A 279 -19.41 11.03 1.72
CA ALA A 279 -19.60 10.96 3.17
C ALA A 279 -20.17 12.26 3.75
N ALA A 280 -19.74 13.42 3.24
CA ALA A 280 -20.27 14.71 3.66
C ALA A 280 -21.76 14.86 3.34
N GLU A 281 -22.22 14.40 2.18
CA GLU A 281 -23.65 14.39 1.85
C GLU A 281 -24.48 13.53 2.82
N LYS A 282 -23.94 12.39 3.26
CA LYS A 282 -24.58 11.53 4.26
C LYS A 282 -24.62 12.16 5.66
N LEU A 283 -23.73 13.13 5.94
CA LEU A 283 -23.57 13.80 7.23
C LEU A 283 -24.15 15.22 7.28
N LYS A 284 -24.74 15.74 6.20
CA LYS A 284 -25.17 17.14 6.10
C LYS A 284 -26.19 17.60 7.14
N GLU A 285 -27.01 16.68 7.64
CA GLU A 285 -28.01 16.96 8.69
C GLU A 285 -27.42 16.91 10.12
N LYS A 286 -26.11 16.61 10.26
CA LYS A 286 -25.44 16.55 11.56
C LYS A 286 -24.93 17.93 11.97
N ASP A 287 -25.75 18.63 12.74
CA ASP A 287 -25.42 19.96 13.26
C ASP A 287 -24.18 20.02 14.16
N THR A 288 -23.66 18.89 14.63
CA THR A 288 -22.51 18.81 15.54
C THR A 288 -21.15 18.78 14.84
N VAL A 289 -21.12 18.68 13.51
CA VAL A 289 -19.89 18.52 12.73
C VAL A 289 -19.83 19.50 11.56
N ILE A 290 -18.61 19.89 11.18
CA ILE A 290 -18.30 20.64 9.96
C ILE A 290 -17.30 19.81 9.16
N LEU A 291 -17.61 19.55 7.89
CA LEU A 291 -16.75 18.81 6.99
C LEU A 291 -16.18 19.77 5.93
N GLY A 292 -14.86 19.73 5.77
CA GLY A 292 -14.15 20.57 4.81
C GLY A 292 -13.04 19.84 4.08
N ALA A 293 -12.54 20.49 3.05
CA ALA A 293 -11.40 20.03 2.25
C ALA A 293 -10.52 21.22 1.84
N VAL A 294 -9.21 21.04 1.91
CA VAL A 294 -8.20 22.03 1.50
C VAL A 294 -7.41 21.46 0.33
N ALA A 295 -7.47 22.15 -0.81
CA ALA A 295 -6.68 21.81 -2.00
C ALA A 295 -5.23 22.31 -1.83
N CYS A 296 -4.30 21.40 -1.53
CA CYS A 296 -2.90 21.75 -1.27
C CYS A 296 -2.13 22.26 -2.50
N HIS A 297 -2.64 22.01 -3.70
CA HIS A 297 -2.06 22.53 -4.93
C HIS A 297 -2.39 24.02 -5.15
N ASP A 298 -3.47 24.51 -4.55
CA ASP A 298 -3.86 25.92 -4.59
C ASP A 298 -3.49 26.66 -3.28
N ASN A 299 -3.34 25.93 -2.17
CA ASN A 299 -3.09 26.47 -0.83
C ASN A 299 -1.81 25.88 -0.19
N ILE A 300 -0.68 25.97 -0.90
CA ILE A 300 0.59 25.36 -0.49
C ILE A 300 1.02 25.83 0.91
N ASP A 301 0.91 27.12 1.20
CA ASP A 301 1.36 27.70 2.47
C ASP A 301 0.53 27.20 3.65
N VAL A 302 -0.78 26.99 3.44
CA VAL A 302 -1.67 26.40 4.46
C VAL A 302 -1.23 24.97 4.74
N CYS A 303 -1.03 24.16 3.71
CA CYS A 303 -0.60 22.78 3.91
C CYS A 303 0.79 22.69 4.57
N LYS A 304 1.72 23.60 4.25
CA LYS A 304 3.00 23.71 4.96
C LYS A 304 2.83 24.11 6.43
N ALA A 305 1.98 25.08 6.73
CA ALA A 305 1.73 25.54 8.10
C ALA A 305 1.11 24.45 8.98
N PHE A 306 0.27 23.58 8.41
CA PHE A 306 -0.29 22.40 9.08
C PHE A 306 0.66 21.17 9.03
N ALA A 307 1.89 21.34 8.55
CA ALA A 307 2.91 20.30 8.40
C ALA A 307 2.40 19.07 7.62
N ILE A 308 1.55 19.29 6.61
CA ILE A 308 0.98 18.23 5.78
C ILE A 308 2.07 17.70 4.84
N SER A 309 2.51 16.48 5.10
CA SER A 309 3.44 15.77 4.24
C SER A 309 2.78 15.32 2.92
N HIS A 310 3.59 14.90 1.94
CA HIS A 310 3.06 14.43 0.65
C HIS A 310 2.13 13.23 0.80
N HIS A 311 2.41 12.33 1.74
CA HIS A 311 1.60 11.15 2.05
C HIS A 311 0.32 11.45 2.82
N GLU A 312 0.19 12.66 3.36
CA GLU A 312 -1.01 13.08 4.10
C GLU A 312 -2.00 13.84 3.22
N LYS A 313 -1.70 13.97 1.92
CA LYS A 313 -2.60 14.60 0.93
C LYS A 313 -3.79 13.71 0.56
N ASN A 314 -4.16 12.76 1.41
CA ASN A 314 -5.41 12.00 1.39
C ASN A 314 -5.91 11.72 2.82
N THR A 315 -5.39 12.47 3.81
CA THR A 315 -5.69 12.28 5.23
C THR A 315 -6.74 13.29 5.70
N ILE A 316 -7.68 12.80 6.50
CA ILE A 316 -8.70 13.60 7.16
C ILE A 316 -8.28 13.83 8.60
N PHE A 317 -8.19 15.08 9.03
CA PHE A 317 -7.87 15.46 10.40
C PHE A 317 -9.12 15.94 11.13
N ALA A 318 -9.29 15.47 12.37
CA ALA A 318 -10.36 15.91 13.25
C ALA A 318 -9.83 16.95 14.24
N TYR A 319 -10.57 18.04 14.40
CA TYR A 319 -10.28 19.13 15.31
C TYR A 319 -11.48 19.44 16.20
N LYS A 320 -11.19 19.95 17.39
CA LYS A 320 -12.18 20.58 18.29
C LYS A 320 -11.48 21.62 19.15
N ASN A 321 -12.06 22.81 19.27
CA ASN A 321 -11.51 23.92 20.05
C ASN A 321 -10.04 24.21 19.67
N ALA A 322 -9.76 24.37 18.36
CA ALA A 322 -8.43 24.52 17.78
C ALA A 322 -7.40 23.40 18.06
N GLN A 323 -7.80 22.27 18.67
CA GLN A 323 -6.90 21.15 18.95
C GLN A 323 -7.14 20.00 17.98
N LYS A 324 -6.05 19.48 17.40
CA LYS A 324 -6.07 18.23 16.64
C LYS A 324 -6.35 17.06 17.58
N LEU A 325 -7.43 16.33 17.30
CA LEU A 325 -7.86 15.16 18.08
C LEU A 325 -7.23 13.88 17.54
N THR A 326 -7.46 13.60 16.26
CA THR A 326 -7.04 12.37 15.59
C THR A 326 -7.01 12.58 14.06
N ALA A 327 -6.53 11.58 13.33
CA ALA A 327 -6.46 11.59 11.88
C ALA A 327 -6.88 10.23 11.31
N GLN A 328 -7.50 10.24 10.12
CA GLN A 328 -7.80 9.06 9.33
C GLN A 328 -7.06 9.13 8.01
N PHE A 329 -6.19 8.14 7.79
CA PHE A 329 -5.36 8.00 6.59
C PHE A 329 -5.83 6.86 5.69
N ASN A 330 -6.64 5.95 6.21
CA ASN A 330 -7.10 4.79 5.46
C ASN A 330 -8.27 5.14 4.56
N ILE A 331 -8.38 4.40 3.47
CA ILE A 331 -9.44 4.55 2.48
C ILE A 331 -10.23 3.23 2.44
N ARG A 332 -11.56 3.30 2.58
CA ARG A 332 -12.48 2.18 2.32
C ARG A 332 -13.63 2.63 1.41
N ASP A 333 -14.72 3.09 2.00
CA ASP A 333 -15.92 3.57 1.32
C ASP A 333 -16.41 4.85 2.03
N SER A 334 -17.49 5.46 1.56
CA SER A 334 -18.03 6.65 2.22
C SER A 334 -18.63 6.33 3.59
N ASP A 335 -19.17 5.12 3.80
CA ASP A 335 -19.74 4.71 5.09
C ASP A 335 -18.67 4.54 6.18
N PHE A 336 -17.45 4.16 5.80
CA PHE A 336 -16.29 4.13 6.68
C PHE A 336 -15.96 5.51 7.25
N TYR A 337 -16.01 6.55 6.41
CA TYR A 337 -15.80 7.92 6.87
C TYR A 337 -16.96 8.42 7.72
N VAL A 338 -18.21 8.06 7.38
CA VAL A 338 -19.38 8.36 8.22
C VAL A 338 -19.22 7.73 9.60
N GLU A 339 -18.90 6.44 9.65
CA GLU A 339 -18.64 5.69 10.88
C GLU A 339 -17.52 6.32 11.70
N TRP A 340 -16.40 6.67 11.07
CA TRP A 340 -15.27 7.32 11.74
C TRP A 340 -15.63 8.70 12.31
N VAL A 341 -16.31 9.56 11.55
CA VAL A 341 -16.75 10.89 12.02
C VAL A 341 -17.67 10.75 13.24
N GLN A 342 -18.65 9.85 13.17
CA GLN A 342 -19.58 9.62 14.28
C GLN A 342 -18.86 9.06 15.51
N MET A 343 -17.89 8.16 15.33
CA MET A 343 -17.05 7.65 16.41
C MET A 343 -16.24 8.75 17.10
N VAL A 344 -15.61 9.63 16.32
CA VAL A 344 -14.80 10.73 16.88
C VAL A 344 -15.69 11.75 17.59
N ALA A 345 -16.83 12.11 16.99
CA ALA A 345 -17.79 13.05 17.56
C ALA A 345 -18.44 12.54 18.85
N ALA A 346 -18.63 11.22 18.98
CA ALA A 346 -19.12 10.57 20.20
C ALA A 346 -18.11 10.59 21.37
N GLY A 347 -16.84 10.96 21.13
CA GLY A 347 -15.80 11.05 22.14
C GLY A 347 -15.06 9.74 22.43
N ILE A 348 -13.94 9.87 23.16
CA ILE A 348 -12.95 8.80 23.37
C ILE A 348 -13.43 7.65 24.25
N LEU A 349 -14.24 7.94 25.26
CA LEU A 349 -14.60 7.02 26.32
C LEU A 349 -15.92 7.45 26.95
N ASN A 350 -16.96 6.62 26.80
CA ASN A 350 -18.31 6.97 27.22
C ASN A 350 -18.74 6.23 28.48
N LYS A 351 -19.27 6.97 29.46
CA LYS A 351 -19.88 6.39 30.65
C LYS A 351 -21.27 5.89 30.30
N ILE A 352 -21.55 4.63 30.60
CA ILE A 352 -22.87 4.02 30.37
C ILE A 352 -23.56 3.71 31.69
N ASP A 353 -24.89 3.69 31.67
CA ASP A 353 -25.66 3.24 32.82
C ASP A 353 -25.49 1.72 33.01
N PRO A 354 -25.39 1.20 34.26
CA PRO A 354 -25.32 -0.24 34.50
C PRO A 354 -26.44 -1.07 33.84
N SER A 355 -27.63 -0.49 33.63
CA SER A 355 -28.75 -1.12 32.93
C SER A 355 -28.51 -1.31 31.42
N GLU A 356 -27.65 -0.48 30.81
CA GLU A 356 -27.32 -0.55 29.38
C GLU A 356 -26.28 -1.63 29.06
N VAL A 357 -25.56 -2.14 30.06
CA VAL A 357 -24.48 -3.13 29.88
C VAL A 357 -24.95 -4.34 29.07
N LYS A 358 -26.19 -4.80 29.25
CA LYS A 358 -26.73 -5.93 28.48
C LYS A 358 -26.82 -5.64 26.98
N LYS A 359 -27.22 -4.42 26.60
CA LYS A 359 -27.28 -3.98 25.19
C LYS A 359 -25.87 -3.80 24.63
N VAL A 360 -24.96 -3.24 25.42
CA VAL A 360 -23.57 -3.06 24.99
C VAL A 360 -22.85 -4.39 24.75
N ARG A 361 -23.12 -5.42 25.58
CA ARG A 361 -22.63 -6.79 25.34
C ARG A 361 -23.11 -7.38 24.02
N GLN A 362 -24.24 -6.90 23.50
CA GLN A 362 -24.79 -7.27 22.21
C GLN A 362 -24.25 -6.39 21.07
N GLY A 363 -23.36 -5.43 21.36
CA GLY A 363 -22.79 -4.50 20.39
C GLY A 363 -23.64 -3.26 20.12
N TYR A 364 -24.69 -3.00 20.90
CA TYR A 364 -25.53 -1.81 20.71
C TYR A 364 -25.11 -0.69 21.66
N LEU A 365 -24.71 0.45 21.09
CA LEU A 365 -24.34 1.67 21.82
C LEU A 365 -25.44 2.72 21.59
N SER A 366 -26.10 3.16 22.66
CA SER A 366 -27.24 4.10 22.58
C SER A 366 -26.89 5.43 21.91
N PHE A 367 -25.69 5.93 22.19
CA PHE A 367 -25.15 7.16 21.61
C PHE A 367 -24.62 7.01 20.16
N LEU A 368 -24.65 5.80 19.60
CA LEU A 368 -24.29 5.48 18.21
C LEU A 368 -25.34 4.57 17.56
N SER A 369 -26.62 4.77 17.88
CA SER A 369 -27.71 3.89 17.42
C SER A 369 -27.80 3.77 15.90
N GLU A 370 -27.44 4.83 15.18
CA GLU A 370 -27.46 4.89 13.71
C GLU A 370 -26.44 3.95 13.06
N LEU A 371 -25.33 3.65 13.74
CA LEU A 371 -24.34 2.71 13.24
C LEU A 371 -24.78 1.25 13.44
N GLY A 372 -25.82 1.00 14.22
CA GLY A 372 -26.29 -0.36 14.51
C GLY A 372 -25.27 -1.19 15.31
N GLN A 373 -25.31 -2.51 15.12
CA GLN A 373 -24.54 -3.45 15.91
C GLN A 373 -23.03 -3.36 15.62
N ARG A 374 -22.22 -3.14 16.66
CA ARG A 374 -20.76 -3.01 16.57
C ARG A 374 -20.09 -4.38 16.55
N LYS A 375 -19.04 -4.53 15.72
CA LYS A 375 -18.24 -5.78 15.61
C LYS A 375 -17.53 -6.13 16.92
N ALA A 376 -17.04 -5.12 17.64
CA ALA A 376 -16.45 -5.28 18.96
C ALA A 376 -16.65 -4.04 19.83
N VAL A 377 -16.80 -4.24 21.15
CA VAL A 377 -16.86 -3.17 22.14
C VAL A 377 -16.08 -3.58 23.39
N THR A 378 -15.20 -2.72 23.89
CA THR A 378 -14.49 -2.92 25.16
C THR A 378 -15.17 -2.16 26.29
N VAL A 379 -15.52 -2.87 27.35
CA VAL A 379 -16.22 -2.35 28.53
C VAL A 379 -15.28 -2.42 29.73
N GLY A 380 -15.08 -1.28 30.40
CA GLY A 380 -14.40 -1.21 31.68
C GLY A 380 -15.36 -1.03 32.86
N HIS A 381 -15.15 -1.76 33.94
CA HIS A 381 -15.83 -1.55 35.22
C HIS A 381 -14.79 -1.07 36.22
N PHE A 382 -15.00 0.11 36.83
CA PHE A 382 -14.03 0.71 37.76
C PHE A 382 -14.68 1.22 39.04
N GLN A 383 -13.89 1.37 40.11
CA GLN A 383 -14.39 1.91 41.38
C GLN A 383 -14.61 3.42 41.35
N SER A 384 -13.75 4.13 40.63
CA SER A 384 -13.82 5.58 40.47
C SER A 384 -13.05 6.02 39.21
N GLU A 385 -13.40 7.20 38.69
CA GLU A 385 -12.66 7.85 37.60
C GLU A 385 -11.29 8.41 38.05
N GLY A 386 -11.05 8.46 39.37
CA GLY A 386 -9.76 8.90 39.93
C GLY A 386 -8.71 7.78 40.05
N GLY A 387 -9.13 6.51 39.93
CA GLY A 387 -8.27 5.34 40.11
C GLY A 387 -7.20 5.20 39.02
N GLU A 388 -6.09 4.54 39.34
CA GLU A 388 -4.97 4.34 38.41
C GLU A 388 -5.38 3.46 37.23
N GLU A 389 -6.18 2.43 37.47
CA GLU A 389 -6.70 1.51 36.44
C GLU A 389 -7.58 2.24 35.43
N PHE A 390 -8.44 3.14 35.91
CA PHE A 390 -9.29 3.95 35.04
C PHE A 390 -8.44 4.91 34.20
N LYS A 391 -7.43 5.56 34.80
CA LYS A 391 -6.50 6.44 34.07
C LYS A 391 -5.73 5.67 32.99
N GLY A 392 -5.28 4.45 33.28
CA GLY A 392 -4.66 3.57 32.30
C GLY A 392 -5.60 3.27 31.13
N PHE A 393 -6.83 2.89 31.42
CA PHE A 393 -7.86 2.64 30.40
C PHE A 393 -8.20 3.88 29.56
N GLN A 394 -8.34 5.05 30.20
CA GLN A 394 -8.61 6.32 29.53
C GLN A 394 -7.47 6.71 28.58
N LYS A 395 -6.21 6.55 28.99
CA LYS A 395 -5.04 6.79 28.13
C LYS A 395 -5.06 5.88 26.90
N VAL A 396 -5.37 4.60 27.08
CA VAL A 396 -5.46 3.64 25.97
C VAL A 396 -6.61 3.99 25.03
N ALA A 397 -7.76 4.40 25.56
CA ALA A 397 -8.90 4.85 24.76
C ALA A 397 -8.55 6.10 23.92
N ALA A 398 -7.75 7.02 24.46
CA ALA A 398 -7.23 8.17 23.71
C ALA A 398 -6.23 7.76 22.62
N ILE A 399 -5.30 6.83 22.90
CA ILE A 399 -4.35 6.29 21.91
C ILE A 399 -5.09 5.61 20.73
N LEU A 400 -6.19 4.93 21.02
CA LEU A 400 -6.98 4.14 20.07
C LEU A 400 -8.24 4.89 19.56
N GLN A 401 -8.28 6.21 19.75
CA GLN A 401 -9.43 7.05 19.40
C GLN A 401 -9.78 6.94 17.90
N GLY A 402 -11.08 6.80 17.62
CA GLY A 402 -11.60 6.70 16.25
C GLY A 402 -11.41 5.33 15.61
N ARG A 403 -10.86 4.34 16.33
CA ARG A 403 -10.61 2.99 15.80
C ARG A 403 -11.35 1.91 16.58
N TYR A 404 -11.44 2.05 17.90
CA TYR A 404 -12.10 1.09 18.78
C TYR A 404 -13.20 1.77 19.61
N HIS A 405 -14.20 0.99 20.03
CA HIS A 405 -15.28 1.47 20.87
C HIS A 405 -15.01 1.17 22.34
N PHE A 406 -14.92 2.23 23.14
CA PHE A 406 -14.70 2.15 24.58
C PHE A 406 -15.88 2.69 25.37
N VAL A 407 -16.30 1.93 26.36
CA VAL A 407 -17.27 2.38 27.35
C VAL A 407 -16.85 1.97 28.75
N TYR A 408 -17.43 2.61 29.76
CA TYR A 408 -17.19 2.22 31.14
C TYR A 408 -18.39 2.44 32.06
N THR A 409 -18.37 1.76 33.20
CA THR A 409 -19.26 2.01 34.33
C THR A 409 -18.45 2.22 35.61
N ILE A 410 -19.03 2.95 36.56
CA ILE A 410 -18.46 3.09 37.90
C ILE A 410 -19.28 2.28 38.90
N ASN A 411 -18.63 1.33 39.56
CA ASN A 411 -19.18 0.54 40.65
C ASN A 411 -18.21 0.50 41.82
N LYS A 412 -18.56 1.20 42.91
CA LYS A 412 -17.72 1.33 44.10
C LYS A 412 -17.46 0.01 44.83
N ASN A 413 -18.26 -1.02 44.58
CA ASN A 413 -18.24 -2.29 45.32
C ASN A 413 -17.53 -3.43 44.58
N SER A 414 -16.99 -3.20 43.38
CA SER A 414 -16.30 -4.22 42.58
C SER A 414 -14.85 -3.81 42.27
N GLY A 415 -13.96 -4.78 42.02
CA GLY A 415 -12.63 -4.50 41.49
C GLY A 415 -12.68 -3.95 40.06
N ALA A 416 -11.55 -3.41 39.59
CA ALA A 416 -11.41 -2.98 38.20
C ALA A 416 -11.40 -4.20 37.27
N THR A 417 -12.26 -4.20 36.25
CA THR A 417 -12.27 -5.24 35.22
C THR A 417 -12.42 -4.63 33.83
N ILE A 418 -11.81 -5.28 32.84
CA ILE A 418 -11.96 -4.91 31.43
C ILE A 418 -12.38 -6.16 30.67
N THR A 419 -13.36 -6.02 29.80
CA THR A 419 -13.86 -7.11 28.98
C THR A 419 -14.12 -6.60 27.56
N THR A 420 -13.63 -7.33 26.56
CA THR A 420 -13.95 -7.08 25.15
C THR A 420 -15.05 -8.04 24.70
N PHE A 421 -16.12 -7.49 24.13
CA PHE A 421 -17.25 -8.24 23.60
C PHE A 421 -17.24 -8.23 22.08
N ARG A 422 -17.37 -9.41 21.47
CA ARG A 422 -17.52 -9.62 20.02
C ARG A 422 -18.86 -10.32 19.76
N PRO A 423 -19.96 -9.57 19.61
CA PRO A 423 -21.31 -10.14 19.68
C PRO A 423 -21.66 -11.08 18.52
N LEU A 424 -20.94 -10.96 17.40
CA LEU A 424 -21.11 -11.74 16.18
C LEU A 424 -20.32 -13.05 16.18
N GLU A 425 -19.44 -13.27 17.16
CA GLU A 425 -18.57 -14.46 17.25
C GLU A 425 -19.20 -15.57 18.09
N LYS A 426 -18.79 -16.82 17.88
CA LYS A 426 -19.08 -17.91 18.83
C LYS A 426 -18.51 -17.64 20.23
N MET A 427 -17.25 -17.20 20.30
CA MET A 427 -16.63 -16.75 21.56
C MET A 427 -16.81 -15.24 21.74
N LYS A 428 -17.92 -14.87 22.39
CA LYS A 428 -18.40 -13.49 22.50
C LYS A 428 -17.69 -12.62 23.52
N ARG A 429 -16.99 -13.21 24.49
CA ARG A 429 -16.45 -12.51 25.66
C ARG A 429 -14.99 -12.86 25.87
N LEU A 430 -14.16 -11.82 25.97
CA LEU A 430 -12.74 -11.93 26.32
C LEU A 430 -12.46 -11.03 27.52
N ASP A 431 -12.19 -11.64 28.66
CA ASP A 431 -11.85 -10.92 29.90
C ASP A 431 -10.36 -10.61 29.95
N TYR A 432 -10.02 -9.42 30.43
CA TYR A 432 -8.64 -9.02 30.67
C TYR A 432 -8.14 -9.55 32.01
N SER A 433 -6.97 -10.17 32.01
CA SER A 433 -6.32 -10.73 33.21
C SER A 433 -4.90 -10.20 33.47
N GLY A 434 -4.45 -9.21 32.68
CA GLY A 434 -3.12 -8.61 32.80
C GLY A 434 -3.09 -7.40 33.75
N ASN A 435 -1.94 -6.72 33.78
CA ASN A 435 -1.75 -5.49 34.55
C ASN A 435 -2.34 -4.28 33.82
N PHE A 436 -2.80 -3.24 34.51
CA PHE A 436 -3.38 -2.05 33.86
C PHE A 436 -2.35 -1.10 33.23
N ASP A 437 -1.19 -1.61 32.79
CA ASP A 437 -0.23 -0.85 32.01
C ASP A 437 -0.70 -0.69 30.55
N ILE A 438 -0.28 0.42 29.93
CA ILE A 438 -0.72 0.80 28.57
C ILE A 438 -0.41 -0.30 27.54
N PRO A 439 0.82 -0.86 27.44
CA PRO A 439 1.12 -1.89 26.45
C PRO A 439 0.24 -3.14 26.57
N SER A 440 0.02 -3.64 27.79
CA SER A 440 -0.77 -4.84 28.00
C SER A 440 -2.25 -4.63 27.66
N LEU A 441 -2.79 -3.45 27.98
CA LEU A 441 -4.15 -3.07 27.62
C LEU A 441 -4.31 -2.90 26.10
N VAL A 442 -3.40 -2.18 25.44
CA VAL A 442 -3.43 -2.03 23.97
C VAL A 442 -3.41 -3.39 23.31
N LYS A 443 -2.50 -4.29 23.73
CA LYS A 443 -2.42 -5.66 23.19
C LYS A 443 -3.73 -6.43 23.38
N HIS A 444 -4.32 -6.39 24.58
CA HIS A 444 -5.59 -7.08 24.83
C HIS A 444 -6.71 -6.55 23.93
N ILE A 445 -6.85 -5.24 23.83
CA ILE A 445 -7.92 -4.58 23.07
C ILE A 445 -7.76 -4.86 21.57
N THR A 446 -6.57 -4.63 21.02
CA THR A 446 -6.36 -4.77 19.57
C THR A 446 -6.48 -6.22 19.12
N GLN A 447 -5.93 -7.18 19.88
CA GLN A 447 -6.06 -8.61 19.57
C GLN A 447 -7.46 -9.14 19.85
N GLY A 448 -8.08 -8.73 20.97
CA GLY A 448 -9.38 -9.22 21.41
C GLY A 448 -10.57 -8.65 20.65
N SER A 449 -10.40 -7.56 19.90
CA SER A 449 -11.48 -6.98 19.09
C SER A 449 -11.62 -7.62 17.71
N ASN A 450 -10.55 -8.19 17.16
CA ASN A 450 -10.58 -8.74 15.82
C ASN A 450 -11.39 -10.04 15.74
N PRO A 451 -12.09 -10.28 14.61
CA PRO A 451 -12.86 -11.50 14.43
C PRO A 451 -11.94 -12.71 14.32
N SER A 452 -12.45 -13.88 14.71
CA SER A 452 -11.68 -15.13 14.63
C SER A 452 -11.60 -15.65 13.19
N ILE A 453 -12.60 -15.32 12.37
CA ILE A 453 -12.63 -15.54 10.93
C ILE A 453 -12.84 -14.19 10.24
N MET A 454 -11.94 -13.82 9.34
CA MET A 454 -12.08 -12.60 8.56
C MET A 454 -13.04 -12.81 7.39
N ASP A 455 -13.94 -11.87 7.16
CA ASP A 455 -14.81 -11.88 5.98
C ASP A 455 -14.12 -11.13 4.84
N PHE A 456 -13.85 -11.84 3.74
CA PHE A 456 -13.22 -11.31 2.53
C PHE A 456 -14.26 -10.99 1.45
N GLY A 457 -15.55 -11.24 1.72
CA GLY A 457 -16.63 -11.08 0.74
C GLY A 457 -16.81 -9.64 0.26
N LYS A 458 -16.35 -8.66 1.03
CA LYS A 458 -16.35 -7.23 0.66
C LYS A 458 -14.93 -6.67 0.49
N GLY A 459 -13.96 -7.52 0.16
CA GLY A 459 -12.56 -7.14 0.13
C GLY A 459 -11.85 -7.39 1.46
N PHE A 460 -10.56 -7.06 1.49
CA PHE A 460 -9.71 -7.24 2.66
C PHE A 460 -8.55 -6.23 2.62
N THR A 461 -7.97 -5.96 3.78
CA THR A 461 -6.82 -5.08 3.92
C THR A 461 -5.53 -5.83 3.59
N SER A 462 -4.80 -5.34 2.57
CA SER A 462 -3.57 -5.96 2.06
C SER A 462 -2.55 -6.28 3.15
N ASP A 463 -2.34 -5.38 4.11
CA ASP A 463 -1.26 -5.54 5.09
C ASP A 463 -1.53 -6.62 6.14
N ILE A 464 -2.80 -6.88 6.42
CA ILE A 464 -3.25 -7.94 7.33
C ILE A 464 -2.95 -9.32 6.71
N VAL A 465 -3.12 -9.45 5.39
CA VAL A 465 -3.08 -10.72 4.68
C VAL A 465 -1.70 -11.00 4.10
N TYR A 466 -1.15 -10.10 3.26
CA TYR A 466 0.09 -10.35 2.53
C TYR A 466 1.34 -10.36 3.40
N TYR A 467 1.27 -9.70 4.56
CA TYR A 467 2.40 -9.61 5.48
C TYR A 467 2.16 -10.36 6.79
N ASN A 468 1.11 -11.20 6.81
CA ASN A 468 0.94 -12.10 7.92
C ASN A 468 2.05 -13.17 7.90
N PRO A 469 2.69 -13.48 9.04
CA PRO A 469 3.59 -14.63 9.11
C PRO A 469 2.84 -15.97 9.01
N LYS A 470 1.52 -15.98 9.22
CA LYS A 470 0.65 -17.15 9.17
C LYS A 470 0.15 -17.42 7.75
N ASP A 471 -0.07 -18.69 7.43
CA ASP A 471 -0.72 -19.07 6.19
C ASP A 471 -2.23 -18.75 6.28
N LEU A 472 -2.84 -18.35 5.17
CA LEU A 472 -4.27 -18.07 5.12
C LEU A 472 -5.03 -19.32 4.69
N VAL A 473 -5.99 -19.74 5.51
CA VAL A 473 -7.01 -20.73 5.19
C VAL A 473 -8.28 -19.97 4.81
N LEU A 474 -8.69 -20.05 3.54
CA LEU A 474 -9.85 -19.36 3.00
C LEU A 474 -10.94 -20.37 2.62
N LEU A 475 -12.11 -20.27 3.25
CA LEU A 475 -13.31 -21.01 2.86
C LEU A 475 -14.17 -20.16 1.91
N VAL A 476 -14.56 -20.70 0.77
CA VAL A 476 -15.54 -20.08 -0.14
C VAL A 476 -16.77 -20.97 -0.20
N HIS A 477 -17.95 -20.42 0.07
CA HIS A 477 -19.21 -21.18 0.12
C HIS A 477 -20.42 -20.35 -0.37
N ASP A 478 -21.56 -21.00 -0.62
CA ASP A 478 -22.84 -20.38 -0.97
C ASP A 478 -23.85 -20.61 0.17
N GLU A 479 -23.82 -19.78 1.23
CA GLU A 479 -24.67 -19.91 2.43
C GLU A 479 -24.67 -21.31 3.11
N ASP A 480 -23.61 -22.11 2.92
CA ASP A 480 -23.47 -23.42 3.54
C ASP A 480 -23.16 -23.29 5.05
N LYS A 481 -24.21 -23.14 5.84
CA LYS A 481 -24.13 -22.95 7.30
C LYS A 481 -23.49 -24.14 8.02
N ASP A 482 -23.65 -25.35 7.49
CA ASP A 482 -23.10 -26.55 8.12
C ASP A 482 -21.57 -26.59 7.93
N ARG A 483 -21.09 -26.28 6.73
CA ARG A 483 -19.66 -26.13 6.46
C ARG A 483 -19.05 -24.96 7.21
N PHE A 484 -19.70 -23.80 7.19
CA PHE A 484 -19.22 -22.65 7.93
C PHE A 484 -19.13 -22.93 9.44
N SER A 485 -20.12 -23.62 10.03
CA SER A 485 -20.09 -24.00 11.45
C SER A 485 -18.92 -24.94 11.81
N GLN A 486 -18.59 -25.90 10.93
CA GLN A 486 -17.41 -26.75 11.10
C GLN A 486 -16.10 -25.93 11.02
N PHE A 487 -16.04 -24.99 10.09
CA PHE A 487 -14.91 -24.09 9.92
C PHE A 487 -14.72 -23.17 11.14
N GLU A 488 -15.80 -22.60 11.66
CA GLU A 488 -15.80 -21.78 12.88
C GLU A 488 -15.32 -22.57 14.10
N GLU A 489 -15.71 -23.84 14.24
CA GLU A 489 -15.20 -24.68 15.32
C GLU A 489 -13.67 -24.85 15.24
N ILE A 490 -13.12 -25.05 14.04
CA ILE A 490 -11.68 -25.20 13.84
C ILE A 490 -10.96 -23.88 14.12
N ALA A 491 -11.45 -22.75 13.59
CA ALA A 491 -10.88 -21.41 13.78
C ALA A 491 -10.93 -20.95 15.25
N SER A 492 -11.93 -21.40 16.02
CA SER A 492 -12.07 -21.04 17.43
C SER A 492 -11.01 -21.66 18.36
N LYS A 493 -10.27 -22.68 17.89
CA LYS A 493 -9.25 -23.37 18.70
C LYS A 493 -7.94 -22.57 18.69
N ALA A 494 -7.47 -22.19 19.87
CA ALA A 494 -6.28 -21.35 20.05
C ALA A 494 -5.00 -21.92 19.40
N GLU A 495 -4.84 -23.25 19.38
CA GLU A 495 -3.69 -23.92 18.76
C GLU A 495 -3.58 -23.67 17.26
N ASN A 496 -4.73 -23.59 16.56
CA ASN A 496 -4.77 -23.39 15.11
C ASN A 496 -4.44 -21.94 14.74
N ASN A 497 -4.83 -20.99 15.59
CA ASN A 497 -4.54 -19.58 15.42
C ASN A 497 -3.04 -19.24 15.57
N ILE A 498 -2.18 -20.19 15.91
CA ILE A 498 -0.73 -19.98 15.95
C ILE A 498 -0.17 -19.95 14.51
N ASN A 499 -0.60 -20.89 13.68
CA ASN A 499 -0.04 -21.12 12.35
C ASN A 499 -0.90 -20.55 11.23
N PHE A 500 -2.20 -20.41 11.47
CA PHE A 500 -3.17 -20.04 10.44
C PHE A 500 -3.92 -18.75 10.76
N MET A 501 -4.21 -18.01 9.69
CA MET A 501 -5.28 -17.03 9.63
C MET A 501 -6.48 -17.69 8.95
N PHE A 502 -7.68 -17.44 9.46
CA PHE A 502 -8.91 -17.95 8.86
C PHE A 502 -9.67 -16.83 8.17
N GLY A 503 -10.03 -17.05 6.91
CA GLY A 503 -10.87 -16.17 6.11
C GLY A 503 -12.07 -16.93 5.54
N GLN A 504 -13.14 -16.21 5.26
CA GLN A 504 -14.29 -16.73 4.52
C GLN A 504 -14.72 -15.81 3.39
N ILE A 505 -15.40 -16.37 2.39
CA ILE A 505 -16.23 -15.65 1.43
C ILE A 505 -17.56 -16.39 1.30
N ASP A 506 -18.64 -15.75 1.75
CA ASP A 506 -20.00 -16.19 1.45
C ASP A 506 -20.42 -15.59 0.11
N ARG A 507 -20.34 -16.38 -0.96
CA ARG A 507 -20.52 -15.92 -2.34
C ARG A 507 -21.88 -15.23 -2.54
N SER A 508 -22.94 -15.73 -1.89
CA SER A 508 -24.29 -15.16 -1.95
C SER A 508 -24.38 -13.73 -1.40
N ASN A 509 -23.47 -13.34 -0.52
CA ASN A 509 -23.46 -12.05 0.18
C ASN A 509 -22.15 -11.27 -0.06
N SER A 510 -21.46 -11.55 -1.18
CA SER A 510 -20.15 -10.99 -1.51
C SER A 510 -20.12 -10.27 -2.86
N LEU A 511 -18.98 -9.64 -3.14
CA LEU A 511 -18.60 -9.12 -4.45
C LEU A 511 -18.60 -10.23 -5.52
N ASN A 512 -18.59 -9.84 -6.79
CA ASN A 512 -18.38 -10.83 -7.86
C ASN A 512 -16.95 -11.39 -7.79
N ILE A 513 -16.82 -12.65 -7.37
CA ILE A 513 -15.52 -13.33 -7.22
C ILE A 513 -15.18 -14.28 -8.38
N ASP A 514 -15.89 -14.26 -9.51
CA ASP A 514 -15.70 -15.21 -10.60
C ASP A 514 -14.27 -15.15 -11.17
N LYS A 515 -13.71 -13.94 -11.30
CA LYS A 515 -12.33 -13.77 -11.78
C LYS A 515 -11.33 -14.38 -10.79
N PHE A 516 -11.52 -14.16 -9.49
CA PHE A 516 -10.72 -14.76 -8.44
C PHE A 516 -10.75 -16.30 -8.51
N ILE A 517 -11.94 -16.90 -8.63
CA ILE A 517 -12.12 -18.35 -8.77
C ILE A 517 -11.40 -18.86 -10.03
N SER A 518 -11.54 -18.17 -11.16
CA SER A 518 -10.92 -18.59 -12.43
C SER A 518 -9.38 -18.57 -12.37
N VAL A 519 -8.79 -17.58 -11.70
CA VAL A 519 -7.33 -17.46 -11.52
C VAL A 519 -6.78 -18.56 -10.62
N LEU A 520 -7.63 -19.14 -9.75
CA LEU A 520 -7.29 -20.32 -8.97
C LEU A 520 -7.39 -21.63 -9.76
N GLY A 521 -7.77 -21.58 -11.05
CA GLY A 521 -8.03 -22.78 -11.85
C GLY A 521 -9.30 -23.52 -11.45
N LEU A 522 -10.21 -22.85 -10.74
CA LEU A 522 -11.49 -23.37 -10.29
C LEU A 522 -12.63 -22.82 -11.16
N ASP A 523 -13.83 -23.38 -11.00
CA ASP A 523 -15.06 -22.86 -11.59
C ASP A 523 -16.15 -22.64 -10.53
N SER A 524 -17.26 -22.01 -10.91
CA SER A 524 -18.37 -21.76 -9.97
C SER A 524 -19.03 -23.04 -9.43
N LYS A 525 -18.88 -24.18 -10.10
CA LYS A 525 -19.40 -25.48 -9.64
C LYS A 525 -18.51 -26.11 -8.57
N SER A 526 -17.30 -25.58 -8.39
CA SER A 526 -16.34 -26.02 -7.38
C SER A 526 -16.67 -25.53 -5.96
N ILE A 527 -17.71 -24.71 -5.79
CA ILE A 527 -18.13 -24.20 -4.49
C ILE A 527 -19.01 -25.27 -3.77
N PRO A 528 -18.81 -25.54 -2.47
CA PRO A 528 -17.84 -24.91 -1.58
C PRO A 528 -16.42 -25.49 -1.73
N PHE A 529 -15.41 -24.63 -1.65
CA PHE A 529 -14.00 -25.03 -1.66
C PHE A 529 -13.21 -24.37 -0.55
N LEU A 530 -12.10 -25.00 -0.20
CA LEU A 530 -11.12 -24.48 0.75
C LEU A 530 -9.81 -24.21 0.03
N CYS A 531 -9.17 -23.06 0.27
CA CYS A 531 -7.83 -22.78 -0.22
C CYS A 531 -6.88 -22.48 0.93
N LEU A 532 -5.71 -23.11 0.92
CA LEU A 532 -4.59 -22.79 1.78
C LEU A 532 -3.57 -21.97 0.99
N PHE A 533 -3.48 -20.68 1.31
CA PHE A 533 -2.52 -19.75 0.75
C PHE A 533 -1.26 -19.72 1.63
N SER A 534 -0.15 -20.11 1.01
CA SER A 534 1.20 -20.02 1.56
C SER A 534 2.02 -19.02 0.75
N GLN A 535 3.25 -18.71 1.17
CA GLN A 535 4.09 -17.71 0.50
C GLN A 535 4.40 -17.94 -0.98
N ARG A 536 4.31 -19.18 -1.46
CA ARG A 536 4.72 -19.55 -2.84
C ARG A 536 3.65 -20.27 -3.63
N GLN A 537 2.56 -20.66 -2.98
CA GLN A 537 1.49 -21.39 -3.63
C GLN A 537 0.17 -21.25 -2.89
N ALA A 538 -0.92 -21.31 -3.65
CA ALA A 538 -2.24 -21.60 -3.14
C ALA A 538 -2.58 -23.05 -3.47
N ARG A 539 -3.05 -23.80 -2.47
CA ARG A 539 -3.57 -25.17 -2.63
C ARG A 539 -5.07 -25.15 -2.39
N CYS A 540 -5.86 -25.50 -3.39
CA CYS A 540 -7.32 -25.41 -3.33
C CYS A 540 -7.99 -26.78 -3.48
N PHE A 541 -9.03 -27.01 -2.68
CA PHE A 541 -9.74 -28.27 -2.51
C PHE A 541 -11.23 -28.10 -2.89
N PRO A 542 -11.60 -28.38 -4.16
CA PRO A 542 -12.95 -28.15 -4.69
C PRO A 542 -14.01 -29.16 -4.21
N ASN A 543 -13.60 -30.36 -3.79
CA ASN A 543 -14.51 -31.44 -3.35
C ASN A 543 -14.50 -31.57 -1.84
N LEU A 544 -14.75 -30.47 -1.13
CA LEU A 544 -14.66 -30.39 0.32
C LEU A 544 -15.64 -31.38 0.98
N LYS A 545 -15.13 -32.53 1.46
CA LYS A 545 -15.93 -33.55 2.19
C LYS A 545 -15.86 -33.38 3.69
N GLU A 546 -14.70 -33.06 4.25
CA GLU A 546 -14.51 -32.83 5.69
C GLU A 546 -13.38 -31.81 5.93
N ILE A 547 -13.72 -30.63 6.45
CA ILE A 547 -12.79 -29.49 6.61
C ILE A 547 -11.59 -29.85 7.50
N LYS A 548 -11.83 -30.66 8.53
CA LYS A 548 -10.81 -31.03 9.52
C LYS A 548 -9.66 -31.83 8.92
N ASN A 549 -9.94 -32.67 7.93
CA ASN A 549 -8.90 -33.48 7.28
C ASN A 549 -8.07 -32.63 6.31
N GLU A 550 -8.71 -31.67 5.63
CA GLU A 550 -8.05 -30.75 4.68
C GLU A 550 -7.06 -29.77 5.35
N ILE A 551 -7.39 -29.27 6.54
CA ILE A 551 -6.55 -28.27 7.23
C ILE A 551 -5.37 -28.93 7.99
N LEU A 552 -5.56 -30.16 8.49
CA LEU A 552 -4.65 -30.77 9.47
C LEU A 552 -3.81 -31.94 8.93
N SER A 553 -4.03 -32.39 7.69
CA SER A 553 -3.24 -33.50 7.11
C SER A 553 -2.24 -33.01 6.04
N GLU A 554 -1.01 -32.71 6.47
CA GLU A 554 0.06 -32.24 5.57
C GLU A 554 0.52 -33.33 4.57
N GLU A 555 0.31 -34.62 4.88
CA GLU A 555 1.00 -35.73 4.21
C GLU A 555 0.11 -36.62 3.30
N LYS A 556 -1.23 -36.49 3.30
CA LYS A 556 -2.11 -37.46 2.60
C LYS A 556 -2.90 -36.94 1.40
N GLN A 557 -2.87 -35.64 1.09
CA GLN A 557 -3.83 -35.03 0.15
C GLN A 557 -3.16 -34.24 -0.99
N GLN A 558 -1.99 -34.68 -1.48
CA GLN A 558 -1.35 -34.03 -2.63
C GLN A 558 -2.08 -34.28 -3.96
N ASP A 559 -2.85 -35.36 -4.09
CA ASP A 559 -3.39 -35.80 -5.39
C ASP A 559 -4.74 -35.15 -5.80
N GLU A 560 -5.48 -34.53 -4.88
CA GLU A 560 -6.80 -33.93 -5.17
C GLU A 560 -6.80 -32.38 -5.15
N ALA A 561 -5.69 -31.76 -4.76
CA ALA A 561 -5.58 -30.31 -4.65
C ALA A 561 -5.18 -29.66 -5.98
N ILE A 562 -5.86 -28.58 -6.34
CA ILE A 562 -5.39 -27.68 -7.41
C ILE A 562 -4.31 -26.78 -6.81
N VAL A 563 -3.10 -26.81 -7.39
CA VAL A 563 -1.96 -26.02 -6.93
C VAL A 563 -1.71 -24.88 -7.90
N VAL A 564 -1.70 -23.66 -7.37
CA VAL A 564 -1.43 -22.43 -8.12
C VAL A 564 -0.16 -21.81 -7.58
N GLU A 565 0.83 -21.60 -8.45
CA GLU A 565 2.08 -20.95 -8.07
C GLU A 565 1.86 -19.44 -7.83
N ILE A 566 2.33 -18.96 -6.69
CA ILE A 566 2.41 -17.53 -6.37
C ILE A 566 3.83 -17.08 -6.68
N SER A 567 3.97 -16.21 -7.67
CA SER A 567 5.26 -15.71 -8.17
C SER A 567 5.28 -14.18 -8.20
N SER A 568 6.48 -13.58 -8.20
CA SER A 568 6.66 -12.14 -8.44
C SER A 568 6.36 -11.71 -9.88
N LYS A 569 6.04 -12.64 -10.78
CA LYS A 569 5.80 -12.34 -12.20
C LYS A 569 4.32 -12.18 -12.53
N LYS A 570 3.43 -12.56 -11.61
CA LYS A 570 1.98 -12.53 -11.82
C LYS A 570 1.30 -11.87 -10.62
N PRO A 571 0.13 -11.24 -10.81
CA PRO A 571 -0.68 -10.74 -9.71
C PRO A 571 -1.04 -11.86 -8.74
N HIS A 572 -0.98 -11.57 -7.44
CA HIS A 572 -1.45 -12.50 -6.43
C HIS A 572 -2.96 -12.76 -6.64
N PRO A 573 -3.46 -14.03 -6.59
CA PRO A 573 -4.87 -14.33 -6.85
C PRO A 573 -5.85 -13.50 -6.01
N LEU A 574 -5.54 -13.27 -4.72
CA LEU A 574 -6.36 -12.42 -3.85
C LEU A 574 -6.50 -10.95 -4.32
N LYS A 575 -5.60 -10.41 -5.16
CA LYS A 575 -5.75 -9.03 -5.68
C LYS A 575 -7.01 -8.88 -6.53
N PHE A 576 -7.49 -9.94 -7.16
CA PHE A 576 -8.72 -9.90 -7.94
C PHE A 576 -9.95 -9.62 -7.06
N ILE A 577 -9.94 -10.03 -5.78
CA ILE A 577 -10.99 -9.65 -4.82
C ILE A 577 -10.89 -8.15 -4.50
N GLN A 578 -9.69 -7.62 -4.33
CA GLN A 578 -9.48 -6.19 -4.03
C GLN A 578 -9.83 -5.29 -5.21
N LEU A 579 -9.56 -5.76 -6.44
CA LEU A 579 -9.99 -5.10 -7.66
C LEU A 579 -11.52 -5.01 -7.72
N GLU A 580 -12.21 -6.12 -7.47
CA GLU A 580 -13.68 -6.13 -7.47
C GLU A 580 -14.26 -5.28 -6.33
N HIS A 581 -13.59 -5.20 -5.18
CA HIS A 581 -13.98 -4.29 -4.11
C HIS A 581 -13.91 -2.82 -4.56
N ILE A 582 -12.84 -2.44 -5.25
CA ILE A 582 -12.68 -1.09 -5.80
C ILE A 582 -13.70 -0.83 -6.93
N ASN A 583 -13.95 -1.83 -7.78
CA ASN A 583 -14.92 -1.73 -8.88
C ASN A 583 -16.36 -1.56 -8.38
N GLU A 584 -16.72 -2.16 -7.24
CA GLU A 584 -18.03 -1.97 -6.62
C GLU A 584 -18.26 -0.51 -6.19
N ILE A 585 -17.21 0.16 -5.73
CA ILE A 585 -17.27 1.52 -5.20
C ILE A 585 -17.20 2.57 -6.30
N PHE A 586 -16.26 2.43 -7.24
CA PHE A 586 -15.96 3.45 -8.26
C PHE A 586 -16.42 3.07 -9.66
N GLY A 587 -17.10 1.94 -9.82
CA GLY A 587 -17.46 1.38 -11.12
C GLY A 587 -16.31 0.57 -11.74
N LYS A 588 -16.66 -0.24 -12.75
CA LYS A 588 -15.70 -1.12 -13.42
C LYS A 588 -14.77 -0.32 -14.34
N GLN A 589 -13.47 -0.54 -14.18
CA GLN A 589 -12.43 -0.08 -15.11
C GLN A 589 -11.48 -1.26 -15.39
N GLU A 590 -11.09 -1.42 -16.64
CA GLU A 590 -10.01 -2.35 -16.98
C GLU A 590 -8.68 -1.72 -16.59
N ILE A 591 -8.05 -2.28 -15.56
CA ILE A 591 -6.72 -1.90 -15.12
C ILE A 591 -5.84 -3.14 -15.04
N GLU A 592 -4.58 -2.99 -15.43
CA GLU A 592 -3.61 -4.05 -15.29
C GLU A 592 -3.17 -4.16 -13.82
N LEU A 593 -3.37 -5.33 -13.23
CA LEU A 593 -2.87 -5.59 -11.89
C LEU A 593 -1.39 -5.89 -11.97
N LEU A 594 -0.57 -5.12 -11.24
CA LEU A 594 0.86 -5.40 -11.16
C LEU A 594 1.16 -6.57 -10.20
N PRO A 595 2.20 -7.38 -10.48
CA PRO A 595 2.72 -8.35 -9.52
C PRO A 595 3.17 -7.67 -8.22
N ASP A 596 3.07 -8.36 -7.08
CA ASP A 596 3.73 -7.90 -5.86
C ASP A 596 5.17 -8.42 -5.79
N PRO A 597 6.14 -7.62 -5.30
CA PRO A 597 7.43 -8.17 -4.91
C PRO A 597 7.18 -9.24 -3.82
N ILE A 598 7.64 -10.47 -4.07
CA ILE A 598 7.40 -11.70 -3.30
C ILE A 598 7.05 -11.45 -1.83
N LEU A 599 5.91 -12.00 -1.39
CA LEU A 599 5.42 -12.09 -0.01
C LEU A 599 6.57 -12.18 1.01
N THR A 600 7.04 -11.05 1.52
CA THR A 600 8.04 -11.05 2.58
C THR A 600 7.33 -11.30 3.90
N LYS A 601 7.79 -12.31 4.64
CA LYS A 601 7.41 -12.64 6.04
C LYS A 601 7.74 -11.53 7.06
N ILE A 602 8.09 -10.36 6.56
CA ILE A 602 8.43 -9.18 7.33
C ILE A 602 7.39 -8.15 6.89
N PRO A 603 6.58 -7.62 7.82
CA PRO A 603 5.73 -6.49 7.54
C PRO A 603 6.56 -5.45 6.77
N PRO A 604 6.12 -4.90 5.62
CA PRO A 604 6.54 -3.56 5.32
C PRO A 604 6.19 -2.77 6.57
N HIS A 605 6.99 -1.75 6.85
CA HIS A 605 6.45 -0.71 7.69
C HIS A 605 5.01 -0.43 7.28
N HIS A 606 4.11 -0.43 8.26
CA HIS A 606 2.88 0.34 8.16
C HIS A 606 3.33 1.75 7.78
N GLY A 607 3.42 1.97 6.47
CA GLY A 607 3.88 3.18 5.84
C GLY A 607 2.67 3.96 5.39
N HIS A 608 1.75 4.18 6.32
CA HIS A 608 1.31 5.54 6.56
C HIS A 608 2.36 6.11 7.50
N GLY A 609 3.36 6.77 6.93
CA GLY A 609 4.26 7.59 7.71
C GLY A 609 3.40 8.54 8.55
N HIS A 610 3.68 8.63 9.85
CA HIS A 610 2.95 9.40 10.88
C HIS A 610 1.98 8.64 11.79
N TYR A 611 2.11 7.31 11.92
CA TYR A 611 2.29 6.89 13.30
C TYR A 611 3.68 7.36 13.70
N GLY A 612 3.76 8.34 14.60
CA GLY A 612 4.92 8.37 15.48
C GLY A 612 5.20 6.90 15.88
N SER A 613 6.44 6.48 16.08
CA SER A 613 7.06 6.82 17.35
C SER A 613 6.11 7.59 18.30
N GLN A 614 4.93 7.03 18.62
CA GLN A 614 4.60 6.92 20.01
C GLN A 614 5.61 5.90 20.51
N ASN A 615 6.81 6.41 20.81
CA ASN A 615 7.50 5.89 21.96
C ASN A 615 6.41 5.86 23.02
N PHE A 616 6.06 4.66 23.51
CA PHE A 616 5.08 4.52 24.60
C PHE A 616 5.51 5.31 25.87
N GLU A 617 6.69 5.95 25.83
CA GLU A 617 7.28 6.88 26.78
C GLU A 617 6.89 8.36 26.58
N GLU A 618 6.29 8.78 25.46
CA GLU A 618 5.82 10.16 25.32
C GLU A 618 4.52 10.37 26.10
N ASN A 619 4.71 11.01 27.23
CA ASN A 619 3.73 11.39 28.25
C ASN A 619 2.48 12.03 27.60
N PRO A 620 1.27 11.45 27.77
CA PRO A 620 0.03 12.10 27.36
C PRO A 620 -0.34 13.10 28.44
N ASN A 621 0.31 14.26 28.42
CA ASN A 621 -0.20 15.46 29.08
C ASN A 621 -0.34 16.58 28.05
N PRO A 622 -1.38 17.41 28.19
CA PRO A 622 -1.78 18.40 27.20
C PRO A 622 -0.79 19.57 27.18
N VAL A 623 -0.93 20.46 26.20
CA VAL A 623 -0.21 21.75 26.04
C VAL A 623 1.00 21.71 25.10
N ALA A 624 0.71 21.57 23.82
CA ALA A 624 1.25 22.52 22.83
C ALA A 624 0.05 23.34 22.32
N GLY A 625 -0.42 24.26 23.15
CA GLY A 625 -1.47 25.21 22.77
C GLY A 625 -0.85 26.27 21.87
N GLY A 626 -1.13 26.15 20.57
CA GLY A 626 -0.81 27.18 19.59
C GLY A 626 -1.41 26.78 18.25
N CYS A 627 -2.21 27.67 17.66
CA CYS A 627 -2.65 27.54 16.28
C CYS A 627 -1.38 27.46 15.39
N PRO A 628 -1.19 26.41 14.57
CA PRO A 628 0.03 26.23 13.77
C PRO A 628 0.38 27.45 12.88
N MET A 629 -0.66 28.16 12.42
CA MET A 629 -0.52 29.39 11.63
C MET A 629 0.05 30.58 12.41
N MET A 630 -0.17 30.69 13.72
CA MET A 630 0.43 31.75 14.55
C MET A 630 1.96 31.60 14.67
N ALA A 631 2.49 30.38 14.55
CA ALA A 631 3.93 30.16 14.46
C ALA A 631 4.50 30.58 13.09
N HIS A 632 3.76 30.31 12.01
CA HIS A 632 4.16 30.65 10.63
C HIS A 632 4.03 32.14 10.30
N MET A 633 3.00 32.83 10.81
CA MET A 633 2.88 34.28 10.65
C MET A 633 3.98 35.04 11.40
N ASN A 634 4.41 34.53 12.56
CA ASN A 634 5.53 35.10 13.31
C ASN A 634 6.90 34.87 12.65
N SER A 635 7.07 33.85 11.79
CA SER A 635 8.30 33.70 10.99
C SER A 635 8.34 34.67 9.83
N HIS A 636 7.21 34.92 9.14
CA HIS A 636 7.18 35.92 8.05
C HIS A 636 7.28 37.36 8.54
N LEU A 637 6.69 37.70 9.69
CA LEU A 637 6.84 39.03 10.30
C LEU A 637 8.28 39.33 10.80
N ARG A 638 9.13 38.31 10.94
CA ARG A 638 10.55 38.47 11.28
C ARG A 638 11.46 38.67 10.08
N ASP A 639 11.02 38.29 8.88
CA ASP A 639 11.79 38.49 7.65
C ASP A 639 11.48 39.85 6.97
N GLU A 640 10.46 40.58 7.44
CA GLU A 640 10.08 41.92 6.97
C GLU A 640 10.38 43.08 7.96
N LEU A 641 11.12 42.80 9.04
CA LEU A 641 11.69 43.79 9.97
C LEU A 641 13.22 43.69 9.98
#